data_AF-A0A661AH98-F1
#
_entry.id   AF-A0A661AH98-F1
#
_cell.length_a   1.000
_cell.length_b   1.000
_cell.length_c   1.000
_cell.angle_alpha   90.00
_cell.angle_beta   90.00
_cell.angle_gamma   90.00
#
_symmetry.space_group_name_H-M   'P 1'
#
loop_
_entity.id
_entity.type
_entity.pdbx_description
1 polymer ?
#
loop_
_entity_poly.entity_id
_entity_poly.type
_entity_poly.pdbx_seq_one_letter_code
_entity_poly.pdbx_strand_id
1 'polypeptide(L)'
;MGKHVYFFGGGKADGNIKMKDILGGKGAGLAEMTNIGIPVPPGFTISTEVCVYYYRNNGYPEGLKEEVQEALKRVEELTGKKFGDKDNPLLVSVRSGARVSMPGMMDTILNLGLNDETVQGLMKQTDSPRFAYDSYRRFVQMYGNVVLGVEHDKFEEIINEFKEKKGVKQDIELDADDWKAIKDRYKELIKKETGHEFPENPEDQLWGAISAVFKSWNNQRAIEYRRINNIPDDWGTAVNVQTMVFGNMGEDSGTGVAFTRNPSTGENVFYGEYLMNAQGEDVVAGIRTPLPISKAQKQKEDEVSLEEAMPEVYKQLLDVRNILEKHFKDMQDLEFTIERGKLYLLQTRTGKRTARAAVKIAVDMVNEGLIDKEEAVIRITPEQVDQLLHPMIDPKAEYEVIAKGLPASPGAATGKVVFTAEEAVEAKKNGEKVILVRHETSPEDVAGMHSAEGILTARGGMTSHAAVVARGMGKPCVVGCEEIVLDYQAEEFRIKDRVIKKGDIITIDGTTGNVIPGDVPKIEASISGEFEKLMVWADEIRRLGVRANADTPHDAETARKFGAEGIGLARTEHMFFKEDRIPAMREMILADDLEGRKKALEKLLPMQRADFEGLFRAMDGFPVIIRLLDPPLHEFLPKEEDAQRKLAETMGVPFEKVKGRVEQLSELNPMLGLRGCRLGILYPEITEMQARAIFEAACNVAKEGVKVIPEVMVPLVGNVNEIKAQKEIITRVAEEVMNEKGMKIKYMVGTMIELPRAALTADEIAKEAEFFSYGTNDLTQTTFGFSR
;
A
#
# COMPACT_ATOMS: atom_id res chain seq x y z
N MET A 1 28.71 32.34 -6.05
CA MET A 1 27.95 31.42 -6.94
C MET A 1 28.45 30.02 -6.67
N GLY A 2 27.53 29.08 -6.44
CA GLY A 2 27.85 27.68 -6.10
C GLY A 2 28.15 26.85 -7.33
N LYS A 3 28.78 25.69 -7.13
CA LYS A 3 29.10 24.70 -8.17
C LYS A 3 27.83 24.06 -8.74
N HIS A 4 27.69 24.00 -10.07
CA HIS A 4 26.50 23.50 -10.76
C HIS A 4 26.65 22.05 -11.26
N VAL A 5 27.86 21.65 -11.62
CA VAL A 5 28.18 20.33 -12.17
C VAL A 5 29.01 19.50 -11.19
N TYR A 6 28.59 18.26 -10.94
CA TYR A 6 29.21 17.36 -9.97
C TYR A 6 29.69 16.09 -10.67
N PHE A 7 31.00 15.87 -10.72
CA PHE A 7 31.60 14.72 -11.38
C PHE A 7 31.49 13.44 -10.53
N PHE A 8 31.40 12.29 -11.20
CA PHE A 8 31.58 10.97 -10.60
C PHE A 8 32.35 10.04 -11.56
N GLY A 9 33.41 9.39 -11.09
CA GLY A 9 34.16 8.41 -11.87
C GLY A 9 35.55 8.14 -11.31
N GLY A 10 36.20 7.04 -11.72
CA GLY A 10 37.58 6.75 -11.31
C GLY A 10 37.77 6.56 -9.80
N GLY A 11 36.74 6.09 -9.09
CA GLY A 11 36.76 5.85 -7.65
C GLY A 11 36.59 7.11 -6.77
N LYS A 12 36.26 8.27 -7.35
CA LYS A 12 35.94 9.49 -6.60
C LYS A 12 34.81 10.28 -7.23
N ALA A 13 33.90 10.79 -6.41
CA ALA A 13 32.83 11.70 -6.83
C ALA A 13 32.86 13.01 -6.02
N ASP A 14 32.37 14.07 -6.65
CA ASP A 14 32.21 15.39 -6.02
C ASP A 14 31.00 15.44 -5.06
N GLY A 15 30.04 14.53 -5.26
CA GLY A 15 28.81 14.41 -4.48
C GLY A 15 28.78 13.20 -3.54
N ASN A 16 27.65 13.00 -2.85
CA ASN A 16 27.36 11.83 -2.01
C ASN A 16 25.84 11.65 -1.81
N ILE A 17 25.44 10.59 -1.13
CA ILE A 17 24.02 10.23 -0.91
C ILE A 17 23.20 11.27 -0.14
N LYS A 18 23.84 12.17 0.64
CA LYS A 18 23.14 13.22 1.39
C LYS A 18 22.74 14.40 0.50
N MET A 19 23.26 14.49 -0.72
CA MET A 19 23.00 15.59 -1.64
C MET A 19 21.82 15.31 -2.59
N LYS A 20 20.85 14.48 -2.18
CA LYS A 20 19.64 14.16 -2.98
C LYS A 20 18.87 15.40 -3.41
N ASP A 21 18.87 16.45 -2.58
CA ASP A 21 18.18 17.71 -2.90
C ASP A 21 18.81 18.45 -4.09
N ILE A 22 20.13 18.29 -4.28
CA ILE A 22 20.94 18.98 -5.30
C ILE A 22 21.15 18.08 -6.52
N LEU A 23 21.45 16.80 -6.33
CA LEU A 23 21.83 15.86 -7.40
C LEU A 23 20.67 14.96 -7.86
N GLY A 24 19.52 15.07 -7.20
CA GLY A 24 18.46 14.08 -7.31
C GLY A 24 18.84 12.72 -6.70
N GLY A 25 17.89 11.81 -6.65
CA GLY A 25 18.11 10.46 -6.14
C GLY A 25 19.14 9.67 -6.97
N LYS A 26 19.08 9.79 -8.29
CA LYS A 26 19.96 9.07 -9.22
C LYS A 26 21.41 9.60 -9.17
N GLY A 27 21.61 10.91 -9.25
CA GLY A 27 22.95 11.51 -9.19
C GLY A 27 23.63 11.29 -7.84
N ALA A 28 22.87 11.43 -6.74
CA ALA A 28 23.38 11.11 -5.40
C ALA A 28 23.77 9.63 -5.26
N GLY A 29 22.99 8.71 -5.84
CA GLY A 29 23.30 7.28 -5.86
C GLY A 29 24.56 6.95 -6.69
N LEU A 30 24.70 7.53 -7.88
CA LEU A 30 25.90 7.37 -8.73
C LEU A 30 27.17 7.88 -8.03
N ALA A 31 27.07 9.03 -7.37
CA ALA A 31 28.17 9.60 -6.60
C ALA A 31 28.55 8.70 -5.41
N GLU A 32 27.57 8.22 -4.65
CA GLU A 32 27.82 7.32 -3.51
C GLU A 32 28.47 6.01 -3.96
N MET A 33 27.90 5.35 -4.98
CA MET A 33 28.47 4.12 -5.55
C MET A 33 29.94 4.31 -5.97
N THR A 34 30.24 5.44 -6.61
CA THR A 34 31.61 5.77 -7.01
C THR A 34 32.54 5.91 -5.80
N ASN A 35 32.10 6.60 -4.74
CA ASN A 35 32.90 6.84 -3.53
C ASN A 35 33.15 5.56 -2.71
N ILE A 36 32.24 4.58 -2.78
CA ILE A 36 32.38 3.30 -2.08
C ILE A 36 33.08 2.22 -2.91
N GLY A 37 33.64 2.59 -4.08
CA GLY A 37 34.50 1.72 -4.88
C GLY A 37 33.75 0.80 -5.86
N ILE A 38 32.48 1.06 -6.14
CA ILE A 38 31.70 0.31 -7.15
C ILE A 38 32.10 0.80 -8.56
N PRO A 39 32.23 -0.10 -9.55
CA PRO A 39 32.61 0.27 -10.91
C PRO A 39 31.45 0.96 -11.65
N VAL A 40 31.28 2.26 -11.39
CA VAL A 40 30.29 3.11 -12.08
C VAL A 40 30.92 3.71 -13.34
N PRO A 41 30.22 3.68 -14.50
CA PRO A 41 30.69 4.40 -15.68
C PRO A 41 30.84 5.91 -15.38
N PRO A 42 31.98 6.54 -15.72
CA PRO A 42 32.24 7.94 -15.41
C PRO A 42 31.23 8.88 -16.06
N GLY A 43 30.95 9.99 -15.37
CA GLY A 43 29.97 10.97 -15.78
C GLY A 43 29.92 12.17 -14.84
N PHE A 44 28.85 12.94 -14.97
CA PHE A 44 28.58 14.09 -14.10
C PHE A 44 27.08 14.36 -13.98
N THR A 45 26.71 15.03 -12.89
CA THR A 45 25.34 15.47 -12.61
C THR A 45 25.27 16.98 -12.63
N ILE A 46 24.34 17.54 -13.43
CA ILE A 46 23.95 18.95 -13.39
C ILE A 46 22.84 19.09 -12.35
N SER A 47 22.99 20.01 -11.39
CA SER A 47 22.12 20.09 -10.22
C SER A 47 20.67 20.49 -10.53
N THR A 48 19.76 20.11 -9.63
CA THR A 48 18.35 20.53 -9.62
C THR A 48 18.19 22.06 -9.61
N GLU A 49 19.12 22.77 -8.98
CA GLU A 49 19.14 24.23 -8.92
C GLU A 49 19.27 24.86 -10.31
N VAL A 50 19.98 24.21 -11.23
CA VAL A 50 20.07 24.66 -12.63
C VAL A 50 18.72 24.52 -13.34
N CYS A 51 17.96 23.46 -13.06
CA CYS A 51 16.60 23.31 -13.59
C CYS A 51 15.69 24.44 -13.10
N VAL A 52 15.76 24.76 -11.81
CA VAL A 52 14.99 25.86 -11.21
C VAL A 52 15.40 27.21 -11.81
N TYR A 53 16.71 27.44 -11.97
CA TYR A 53 17.24 28.64 -12.62
C TYR A 53 16.76 28.75 -14.08
N TYR A 54 16.81 27.65 -14.82
CA TYR A 54 16.39 27.55 -16.22
C TYR A 54 14.95 28.03 -16.41
N TYR A 55 14.02 27.59 -15.54
CA TYR A 55 12.64 28.05 -15.60
C TYR A 55 12.43 29.49 -15.12
N ARG A 56 13.20 29.95 -14.12
CA ARG A 56 13.07 31.33 -13.61
C ARG A 56 13.61 32.38 -14.57
N ASN A 57 14.64 32.05 -15.36
CA ASN A 57 15.36 33.01 -16.20
C ASN A 57 15.24 32.72 -17.71
N ASN A 58 14.54 31.65 -18.09
CA ASN A 58 14.42 31.17 -19.46
C ASN A 58 15.79 30.98 -20.16
N GLY A 59 16.77 30.45 -19.42
CA GLY A 59 18.15 30.29 -19.86
C GLY A 59 19.06 29.71 -18.79
N TYR A 60 20.30 29.37 -19.18
CA TYR A 60 21.27 28.76 -18.27
C TYR A 60 22.03 29.79 -17.41
N PRO A 61 22.50 29.42 -16.21
CA PRO A 61 23.38 30.29 -15.43
C PRO A 61 24.74 30.47 -16.13
N GLU A 62 25.34 31.64 -15.92
CA GLU A 62 26.69 31.96 -16.41
C GLU A 62 27.72 30.98 -15.83
N GLY A 63 28.68 30.51 -16.64
CA GLY A 63 29.69 29.55 -16.21
C GLY A 63 29.30 28.07 -16.36
N LEU A 64 28.02 27.75 -16.58
CA LEU A 64 27.58 26.34 -16.70
C LEU A 64 28.23 25.63 -17.88
N LYS A 65 28.42 26.32 -19.01
CA LYS A 65 28.98 25.71 -20.22
C LYS A 65 30.43 25.26 -19.99
N GLU A 66 31.20 26.10 -19.32
CA GLU A 66 32.58 25.85 -18.93
C GLU A 66 32.67 24.68 -17.95
N GLU A 67 31.78 24.62 -16.93
CA GLU A 67 31.74 23.50 -15.97
C GLU A 67 31.38 22.17 -16.65
N VAL A 68 30.43 22.16 -17.60
CA VAL A 68 30.06 20.97 -18.37
C VAL A 68 31.21 20.50 -19.26
N GLN A 69 31.92 21.41 -19.93
CA GLN A 69 33.08 21.08 -20.74
C GLN A 69 34.25 20.53 -19.91
N GLU A 70 34.51 21.10 -18.74
CA GLU A 70 35.53 20.59 -17.81
C GLU A 70 35.17 19.17 -17.32
N ALA A 71 33.91 18.94 -16.96
CA ALA A 71 33.45 17.62 -16.53
C ALA A 71 33.53 16.59 -17.67
N LEU A 72 33.14 16.96 -18.88
CA LEU A 72 33.22 16.08 -20.06
C LEU A 72 34.67 15.71 -20.38
N LYS A 73 35.60 16.68 -20.34
CA LYS A 73 37.03 16.41 -20.53
C LYS A 73 37.58 15.41 -19.51
N ARG A 74 37.15 15.49 -18.26
CA ARG A 74 37.50 14.48 -17.23
C ARG A 74 36.95 13.09 -17.57
N VAL A 75 35.75 13.00 -18.17
CA VAL A 75 35.20 11.72 -18.65
C VAL A 75 36.05 11.18 -19.81
N GLU A 76 36.45 12.03 -20.76
CA GLU A 76 37.33 11.65 -21.87
C GLU A 76 38.68 11.11 -21.38
N GLU A 77 39.32 11.79 -20.43
CA GLU A 77 40.59 11.37 -19.83
C GLU A 77 40.48 10.01 -19.13
N LEU A 78 39.39 9.74 -18.40
CA LEU A 78 39.18 8.45 -17.71
C LEU A 78 38.82 7.30 -18.66
N THR A 79 38.10 7.59 -19.74
CA THR A 79 37.62 6.57 -20.69
C THR A 79 38.62 6.31 -21.81
N GLY A 80 39.53 7.26 -22.08
CA GLY A 80 40.41 7.24 -23.24
C GLY A 80 39.66 7.47 -24.58
N LYS A 81 38.38 7.85 -24.52
CA LYS A 81 37.51 8.16 -25.66
C LYS A 81 37.34 9.67 -25.78
N LYS A 82 36.98 10.17 -26.95
CA LYS A 82 36.78 11.61 -27.18
C LYS A 82 35.39 11.88 -27.76
N PHE A 83 34.70 12.88 -27.22
CA PHE A 83 33.33 13.24 -27.60
C PHE A 83 33.33 13.81 -29.02
N GLY A 84 32.60 13.14 -29.92
CA GLY A 84 32.58 13.46 -31.34
C GLY A 84 33.78 12.97 -32.17
N ASP A 85 34.65 12.12 -31.61
CA ASP A 85 35.76 11.54 -32.38
C ASP A 85 35.29 10.44 -33.34
N LYS A 86 35.76 10.50 -34.59
CA LYS A 86 35.33 9.59 -35.66
C LYS A 86 35.87 8.16 -35.52
N ASP A 87 36.96 7.96 -34.78
CA ASP A 87 37.64 6.66 -34.68
C ASP A 87 37.43 6.04 -33.29
N ASN A 88 37.45 6.84 -32.23
CA ASN A 88 37.17 6.41 -30.86
C ASN A 88 36.13 7.29 -30.14
N PRO A 89 34.85 7.22 -30.55
CA PRO A 89 33.80 8.09 -30.05
C PRO A 89 33.47 7.81 -28.58
N LEU A 90 33.44 8.87 -27.76
CA LEU A 90 32.75 8.87 -26.47
C LEU A 90 31.25 9.06 -26.74
N LEU A 91 30.45 8.08 -26.36
CA LEU A 91 28.99 8.16 -26.38
C LEU A 91 28.48 8.30 -24.94
N VAL A 92 27.43 9.09 -24.73
CA VAL A 92 26.87 9.34 -23.40
C VAL A 92 25.37 9.06 -23.37
N SER A 93 24.87 8.72 -22.18
CA SER A 93 23.45 8.78 -21.86
C SER A 93 23.14 10.04 -21.08
N VAL A 94 21.97 10.61 -21.33
CA VAL A 94 21.43 11.77 -20.60
C VAL A 94 20.15 11.34 -19.92
N ARG A 95 20.18 11.31 -18.59
CA ARG A 95 19.13 10.75 -17.74
C ARG A 95 18.65 11.77 -16.72
N SER A 96 17.35 11.97 -16.67
CA SER A 96 16.70 12.75 -15.60
C SER A 96 16.88 12.10 -14.21
N GLY A 97 16.84 12.93 -13.17
CA GLY A 97 16.94 12.48 -11.78
C GLY A 97 16.37 13.52 -10.82
N ALA A 98 15.11 13.36 -10.44
CA ALA A 98 14.50 14.18 -9.38
C ALA A 98 14.90 13.68 -7.98
N ARG A 99 14.58 14.47 -6.95
CA ARG A 99 14.85 14.12 -5.54
C ARG A 99 14.18 12.81 -5.11
N VAL A 100 12.96 12.62 -5.61
CA VAL A 100 12.16 11.41 -5.44
C VAL A 100 12.03 10.66 -6.76
N SER A 101 11.87 9.35 -6.68
CA SER A 101 11.73 8.50 -7.86
C SER A 101 10.39 8.78 -8.55
N MET A 102 10.43 9.10 -9.85
CA MET A 102 9.24 9.28 -10.71
C MET A 102 9.33 8.31 -11.91
N PRO A 103 9.07 7.00 -11.72
CA PRO A 103 9.27 5.99 -12.76
C PRO A 103 8.41 6.26 -14.00
N GLY A 104 9.01 6.20 -15.19
CA GLY A 104 8.31 6.39 -16.48
C GLY A 104 7.83 7.81 -16.78
N MET A 105 8.10 8.79 -15.90
CA MET A 105 7.57 10.16 -16.05
C MET A 105 8.51 11.11 -16.80
N MET A 106 9.80 10.81 -16.82
CA MET A 106 10.83 11.67 -17.38
C MET A 106 11.69 10.89 -18.38
N ASP A 107 12.11 11.60 -19.42
CA ASP A 107 12.76 10.97 -20.56
C ASP A 107 14.25 10.65 -20.29
N THR A 108 14.76 9.70 -21.06
CA THR A 108 16.16 9.30 -21.10
C THR A 108 16.60 9.25 -22.55
N ILE A 109 17.81 9.70 -22.85
CA ILE A 109 18.39 9.64 -24.19
C ILE A 109 19.67 8.81 -24.08
N LEU A 110 19.78 7.78 -24.91
CA LEU A 110 20.95 6.90 -24.99
C LEU A 110 21.74 7.18 -26.26
N ASN A 111 23.01 6.72 -26.30
CA ASN A 111 23.87 6.79 -27.48
C ASN A 111 24.11 8.22 -28.03
N LEU A 112 24.00 9.24 -27.18
CA LEU A 112 24.24 10.63 -27.56
C LEU A 112 25.71 10.82 -27.94
N GLY A 113 25.93 11.50 -29.06
CA GLY A 113 27.23 11.66 -29.71
C GLY A 113 27.33 10.90 -31.03
N LEU A 114 26.35 10.06 -31.37
CA LEU A 114 26.28 9.41 -32.68
C LEU A 114 25.90 10.40 -33.79
N ASN A 115 26.63 10.31 -34.89
CA ASN A 115 26.45 11.07 -36.12
C ASN A 115 26.98 10.23 -37.30
N ASP A 116 26.88 10.72 -38.53
CA ASP A 116 27.30 9.94 -39.71
C ASP A 116 28.81 9.59 -39.72
N GLU A 117 29.65 10.31 -38.97
CA GLU A 117 31.10 10.06 -38.84
C GLU A 117 31.43 9.11 -37.67
N THR A 118 30.97 9.42 -36.47
CA THR A 118 31.22 8.67 -35.22
C THR A 118 30.64 7.26 -35.25
N VAL A 119 29.56 7.03 -36.01
CA VAL A 119 29.02 5.69 -36.19
C VAL A 119 30.04 4.76 -36.85
N GLN A 120 30.93 5.29 -37.71
CA GLN A 120 32.02 4.50 -38.31
C GLN A 120 33.04 4.05 -37.26
N GLY A 121 33.36 4.92 -36.30
CA GLY A 121 34.20 4.57 -35.15
C GLY A 121 33.56 3.47 -34.30
N LEU A 122 32.25 3.59 -34.03
CA LEU A 122 31.50 2.57 -33.30
C LEU A 122 31.54 1.22 -34.03
N MET A 123 31.34 1.21 -35.36
CA MET A 123 31.44 0.00 -36.20
C MET A 123 32.81 -0.66 -36.11
N LYS A 124 33.89 0.11 -36.21
CA LYS A 124 35.26 -0.42 -36.10
C LYS A 124 35.51 -1.03 -34.73
N GLN A 125 34.95 -0.43 -33.68
CA GLN A 125 35.12 -0.96 -32.33
C GLN A 125 34.35 -2.25 -32.13
N THR A 126 33.12 -2.33 -32.61
CA THR A 126 32.21 -3.44 -32.30
C THR A 126 32.33 -4.62 -33.27
N ASP A 127 33.02 -4.42 -34.40
CA ASP A 127 33.03 -5.33 -35.56
C ASP A 127 31.60 -5.72 -35.99
N SER A 128 30.64 -4.81 -35.78
CA SER A 128 29.22 -5.08 -36.02
C SER A 128 28.54 -3.85 -36.65
N PRO A 129 28.50 -3.77 -37.99
CA PRO A 129 27.78 -2.73 -38.73
C PRO A 129 26.30 -2.66 -38.34
N ARG A 130 25.69 -3.83 -38.13
CA ARG A 130 24.30 -3.96 -37.70
C ARG A 130 24.06 -3.26 -36.37
N PHE A 131 24.90 -3.55 -35.36
CA PHE A 131 24.77 -2.94 -34.03
C PHE A 131 24.95 -1.42 -34.06
N ALA A 132 25.93 -0.93 -34.81
CA ALA A 132 26.20 0.50 -34.86
C ALA A 132 25.06 1.27 -35.54
N TYR A 133 24.49 0.75 -36.64
CA TYR A 133 23.32 1.36 -37.27
C TYR A 133 22.04 1.21 -36.45
N ASP A 134 21.85 0.09 -35.74
CA ASP A 134 20.72 -0.05 -34.79
C ASP A 134 20.83 0.95 -33.63
N SER A 135 22.02 1.11 -33.05
CA SER A 135 22.27 2.10 -32.01
C SER A 135 22.02 3.52 -32.53
N TYR A 136 22.37 3.79 -33.78
CA TYR A 136 22.19 5.10 -34.38
C TYR A 136 20.73 5.40 -34.72
N ARG A 137 19.99 4.46 -35.32
CA ARG A 137 18.55 4.66 -35.58
C ARG A 137 17.78 4.86 -34.27
N ARG A 138 18.12 4.10 -33.21
CA ARG A 138 17.54 4.27 -31.87
C ARG A 138 17.84 5.67 -31.33
N PHE A 139 19.07 6.15 -31.46
CA PHE A 139 19.42 7.51 -31.06
C PHE A 139 18.61 8.56 -31.82
N VAL A 140 18.51 8.44 -33.15
CA VAL A 140 17.73 9.38 -33.97
C VAL A 140 16.25 9.38 -33.57
N GLN A 141 15.66 8.21 -33.34
CA GLN A 141 14.28 8.07 -32.86
C GLN A 141 14.08 8.70 -31.48
N MET A 142 14.91 8.33 -30.49
CA MET A 142 14.82 8.84 -29.12
C MET A 142 15.01 10.36 -29.08
N TYR A 143 16.02 10.88 -29.79
CA TYR A 143 16.29 12.32 -29.84
C TYR A 143 15.19 13.07 -30.60
N GLY A 144 14.73 12.52 -31.73
CA GLY A 144 13.63 13.07 -32.51
C GLY A 144 12.33 13.17 -31.71
N ASN A 145 12.03 12.14 -30.91
CA ASN A 145 10.85 12.13 -30.05
C ASN A 145 10.99 13.04 -28.83
N VAL A 146 12.04 12.85 -28.03
CA VAL A 146 12.19 13.49 -26.72
C VAL A 146 12.61 14.96 -26.86
N VAL A 147 13.55 15.26 -27.76
CA VAL A 147 14.14 16.60 -27.87
C VAL A 147 13.42 17.45 -28.92
N LEU A 148 13.07 16.84 -30.06
CA LEU A 148 12.47 17.56 -31.19
C LEU A 148 10.93 17.42 -31.26
N GLY A 149 10.31 16.58 -30.43
CA GLY A 149 8.86 16.49 -30.28
C GLY A 149 8.13 15.73 -31.38
N VAL A 150 8.82 14.89 -32.16
CA VAL A 150 8.20 14.05 -33.19
C VAL A 150 7.50 12.85 -32.54
N GLU A 151 6.26 12.56 -32.92
CA GLU A 151 5.49 11.44 -32.35
C GLU A 151 6.18 10.09 -32.59
N HIS A 152 6.21 9.25 -31.54
CA HIS A 152 6.89 7.94 -31.57
C HIS A 152 6.32 7.00 -32.64
N ASP A 153 4.99 6.96 -32.78
CA ASP A 153 4.28 6.05 -33.70
C ASP A 153 4.72 6.24 -35.16
N LYS A 154 5.08 7.47 -35.56
CA LYS A 154 5.58 7.76 -36.91
C LYS A 154 6.91 7.08 -37.22
N PHE A 155 7.76 6.87 -36.20
CA PHE A 155 9.00 6.11 -36.34
C PHE A 155 8.74 4.61 -36.43
N GLU A 156 7.74 4.11 -35.71
CA GLU A 156 7.33 2.70 -35.73
C GLU A 156 6.67 2.31 -37.07
N GLU A 157 5.86 3.20 -37.65
CA GLU A 157 5.30 3.04 -39.00
C GLU A 157 6.41 2.73 -40.04
N ILE A 158 7.51 3.49 -40.00
CA ILE A 158 8.64 3.29 -40.90
C ILE A 158 9.30 1.91 -40.68
N ILE A 159 9.52 1.47 -39.43
CA ILE A 159 10.09 0.13 -39.17
C ILE A 159 9.13 -0.95 -39.69
N ASN A 160 7.83 -0.80 -39.44
CA ASN A 160 6.81 -1.76 -39.88
C ASN A 160 6.76 -1.85 -41.41
N GLU A 161 6.88 -0.75 -42.14
CA GLU A 161 6.99 -0.78 -43.60
C GLU A 161 8.19 -1.62 -44.09
N PHE A 162 9.34 -1.51 -43.43
CA PHE A 162 10.54 -2.29 -43.78
C PHE A 162 10.36 -3.77 -43.42
N LYS A 163 9.76 -4.07 -42.25
CA LYS A 163 9.44 -5.45 -41.86
C LYS A 163 8.47 -6.12 -42.84
N GLU A 164 7.41 -5.41 -43.24
CA GLU A 164 6.44 -5.89 -44.24
C GLU A 164 7.10 -6.13 -45.61
N LYS A 165 7.94 -5.20 -46.08
CA LYS A 165 8.67 -5.35 -47.35
C LYS A 165 9.61 -6.56 -47.35
N LYS A 166 10.20 -6.88 -46.20
CA LYS A 166 11.15 -8.00 -46.04
C LYS A 166 10.46 -9.31 -45.63
N GLY A 167 9.19 -9.27 -45.25
CA GLY A 167 8.43 -10.42 -44.78
C GLY A 167 8.85 -10.95 -43.40
N VAL A 168 9.49 -10.10 -42.59
CA VAL A 168 9.95 -10.45 -41.24
C VAL A 168 8.98 -9.93 -40.19
N LYS A 169 8.98 -10.53 -39.00
CA LYS A 169 8.03 -10.17 -37.92
C LYS A 169 8.71 -9.43 -36.78
N GLN A 170 9.99 -9.69 -36.55
CA GLN A 170 10.75 -9.14 -35.44
C GLN A 170 11.87 -8.22 -35.94
N ASP A 171 12.13 -7.15 -35.21
CA ASP A 171 13.20 -6.19 -35.51
C ASP A 171 14.58 -6.87 -35.57
N ILE A 172 14.79 -7.94 -34.81
CA ILE A 172 16.06 -8.66 -34.79
C ILE A 172 16.44 -9.24 -36.17
N GLU A 173 15.44 -9.50 -37.02
CA GLU A 173 15.59 -10.06 -38.36
C GLU A 173 16.01 -9.01 -39.42
N LEU A 174 16.03 -7.72 -39.07
CA LEU A 174 16.55 -6.65 -39.92
C LEU A 174 18.09 -6.59 -39.87
N ASP A 175 18.69 -6.40 -41.04
CA ASP A 175 20.14 -6.38 -41.21
C ASP A 175 20.73 -4.96 -41.14
N ALA A 176 22.04 -4.84 -41.34
CA ALA A 176 22.73 -3.56 -41.23
C ALA A 176 22.31 -2.55 -42.30
N ASP A 177 22.01 -3.01 -43.52
CA ASP A 177 21.63 -2.14 -44.63
C ASP A 177 20.20 -1.63 -44.44
N ASP A 178 19.31 -2.46 -43.90
CA ASP A 178 17.97 -2.02 -43.47
C ASP A 178 18.07 -0.91 -42.43
N TRP A 179 18.87 -1.12 -41.37
CA TRP A 179 19.01 -0.13 -40.30
C TRP A 179 19.62 1.17 -40.78
N LYS A 180 20.57 1.11 -41.72
CA LYS A 180 21.12 2.30 -42.37
C LYS A 180 20.03 3.06 -43.12
N ALA A 181 19.21 2.38 -43.90
CA ALA A 181 18.12 3.00 -44.66
C ALA A 181 17.03 3.57 -43.75
N ILE A 182 16.65 2.85 -42.68
CA ILE A 182 15.67 3.31 -41.68
C ILE A 182 16.19 4.56 -40.97
N LYS A 183 17.46 4.59 -40.57
CA LYS A 183 18.10 5.77 -39.97
C LYS A 183 18.00 7.00 -40.87
N ASP A 184 18.23 6.85 -42.18
CA ASP A 184 18.12 7.96 -43.13
C ASP A 184 16.66 8.43 -43.26
N ARG A 185 15.70 7.50 -43.30
CA ARG A 185 14.26 7.82 -43.29
C ARG A 185 13.81 8.53 -42.02
N TYR A 186 14.40 8.20 -40.87
CA TYR A 186 14.14 8.90 -39.62
C TYR A 186 14.62 10.35 -39.65
N LYS A 187 15.81 10.61 -40.22
CA LYS A 187 16.29 11.99 -40.42
C LYS A 187 15.38 12.77 -41.37
N GLU A 188 14.90 12.14 -42.45
CA GLU A 188 13.92 12.74 -43.37
C GLU A 188 12.60 13.06 -42.65
N LEU A 189 12.09 12.15 -41.83
CA LEU A 189 10.89 12.35 -41.03
C LEU A 189 11.05 13.53 -40.08
N ILE A 190 12.17 13.61 -39.34
CA ILE A 190 12.46 14.72 -38.43
C ILE A 190 12.47 16.05 -39.19
N LYS A 191 13.14 16.11 -40.35
CA LYS A 191 13.16 17.32 -41.20
C LYS A 191 11.78 17.72 -41.68
N LYS A 192 10.95 16.75 -42.05
CA LYS A 192 9.57 16.97 -42.52
C LYS A 192 8.67 17.51 -41.40
N GLU A 193 8.74 16.94 -40.21
CA GLU A 193 7.85 17.25 -39.08
C GLU A 193 8.26 18.51 -38.33
N THR A 194 9.56 18.75 -38.20
CA THR A 194 10.09 19.85 -37.38
C THR A 194 10.61 21.03 -38.18
N GLY A 195 10.86 20.84 -39.48
CA GLY A 195 11.52 21.83 -40.34
C GLY A 195 13.04 21.94 -40.12
N HIS A 196 13.61 21.20 -39.18
CA HIS A 196 15.03 21.23 -38.82
C HIS A 196 15.71 19.90 -39.14
N GLU A 197 16.98 19.96 -39.54
CA GLU A 197 17.78 18.74 -39.74
C GLU A 197 18.18 18.13 -38.39
N PHE A 198 18.43 16.82 -38.41
CA PHE A 198 18.99 16.13 -37.25
C PHE A 198 20.37 16.74 -36.89
N PRO A 199 20.65 17.07 -35.63
CA PRO A 199 21.93 17.70 -35.26
C PRO A 199 23.07 16.68 -35.39
N GLU A 200 24.01 16.94 -36.31
CA GLU A 200 25.21 16.11 -36.47
C GLU A 200 26.33 16.49 -35.48
N ASN A 201 26.29 17.70 -34.91
CA ASN A 201 27.26 18.16 -33.92
C ASN A 201 26.92 17.60 -32.52
N PRO A 202 27.81 16.81 -31.89
CA PRO A 202 27.58 16.24 -30.56
C PRO A 202 27.36 17.28 -29.45
N GLU A 203 27.97 18.46 -29.53
CA GLU A 203 27.72 19.51 -28.53
C GLU A 203 26.27 20.02 -28.61
N ASP A 204 25.75 20.23 -29.81
CA ASP A 204 24.36 20.66 -30.03
C ASP A 204 23.38 19.58 -29.57
N GLN A 205 23.71 18.31 -29.81
CA GLN A 205 22.97 17.17 -29.27
C GLN A 205 22.92 17.21 -27.73
N LEU A 206 24.07 17.41 -27.07
CA LEU A 206 24.16 17.41 -25.61
C LEU A 206 23.30 18.52 -24.99
N TRP A 207 23.39 19.75 -25.51
CA TRP A 207 22.61 20.87 -25.00
C TRP A 207 21.11 20.73 -25.29
N GLY A 208 20.75 20.17 -26.46
CA GLY A 208 19.37 19.80 -26.76
C GLY A 208 18.80 18.80 -25.76
N ALA A 209 19.57 17.76 -25.43
CA ALA A 209 19.18 16.76 -24.43
C ALA A 209 19.06 17.33 -23.01
N ILE A 210 20.00 18.17 -22.56
CA ILE A 210 19.92 18.86 -21.25
C ILE A 210 18.66 19.73 -21.18
N SER A 211 18.40 20.53 -22.22
CA SER A 211 17.19 21.34 -22.35
C SER A 211 15.92 20.48 -22.28
N ALA A 212 15.89 19.34 -22.99
CA ALA A 212 14.74 18.45 -23.02
C ALA A 212 14.45 17.84 -21.64
N VAL A 213 15.48 17.42 -20.91
CA VAL A 213 15.30 16.91 -19.54
C VAL A 213 14.71 17.98 -18.62
N PHE A 214 15.22 19.22 -18.66
CA PHE A 214 14.61 20.30 -17.88
C PHE A 214 13.16 20.55 -18.30
N LYS A 215 12.88 20.63 -19.60
CA LYS A 215 11.51 20.77 -20.14
C LYS A 215 10.57 19.64 -19.68
N SER A 216 11.08 18.41 -19.55
CA SER A 216 10.30 17.24 -19.10
C SER A 216 9.75 17.38 -17.68
N TRP A 217 10.35 18.24 -16.84
CA TRP A 217 9.81 18.53 -15.50
C TRP A 217 8.41 19.16 -15.55
N ASN A 218 8.11 19.95 -16.57
CA ASN A 218 6.80 20.59 -16.74
C ASN A 218 5.97 19.98 -17.87
N ASN A 219 6.18 18.71 -18.21
CA ASN A 219 5.24 17.99 -19.07
C ASN A 219 3.97 17.63 -18.27
N GLN A 220 2.86 17.39 -18.98
CA GLN A 220 1.56 17.15 -18.35
C GLN A 220 1.58 15.95 -17.40
N ARG A 221 2.21 14.83 -17.81
CA ARG A 221 2.33 13.61 -17.01
C ARG A 221 3.09 13.83 -15.69
N ALA A 222 4.17 14.61 -15.70
CA ALA A 222 4.95 14.90 -14.49
C ALA A 222 4.20 15.84 -13.54
N ILE A 223 3.48 16.84 -14.06
CA ILE A 223 2.63 17.74 -13.26
C ILE A 223 1.54 16.93 -12.55
N GLU A 224 0.83 16.06 -13.28
CA GLU A 224 -0.20 15.20 -12.70
C GLU A 224 0.37 14.24 -11.66
N TYR A 225 1.49 13.57 -11.97
CA TYR A 225 2.17 12.69 -11.02
C TYR A 225 2.55 13.42 -9.73
N ARG A 226 3.10 14.64 -9.84
CA ARG A 226 3.46 15.46 -8.68
C ARG A 226 2.24 15.87 -7.86
N ARG A 227 1.15 16.26 -8.51
CA ARG A 227 -0.11 16.59 -7.83
C ARG A 227 -0.69 15.41 -7.06
N ILE A 228 -0.67 14.21 -7.66
CA ILE A 228 -1.19 12.98 -7.03
C ILE A 228 -0.31 12.58 -5.83
N ASN A 229 1.00 12.73 -5.95
CA ASN A 229 1.97 12.31 -4.92
C ASN A 229 2.40 13.45 -3.98
N ASN A 230 1.74 14.62 -4.02
CA ASN A 230 2.06 15.81 -3.22
C ASN A 230 3.54 16.24 -3.31
N ILE A 231 4.14 16.18 -4.50
CA ILE A 231 5.53 16.58 -4.75
C ILE A 231 5.56 18.06 -5.16
N PRO A 232 6.36 18.92 -4.48
CA PRO A 232 6.48 20.34 -4.83
C PRO A 232 7.06 20.58 -6.23
N ASP A 233 6.54 21.60 -6.93
CA ASP A 233 6.97 21.99 -8.27
C ASP A 233 8.36 22.66 -8.30
N ASP A 234 8.78 23.27 -7.18
CA ASP A 234 10.01 24.04 -7.05
C ASP A 234 11.27 23.18 -6.84
N TRP A 235 11.12 21.86 -6.77
CA TRP A 235 12.25 20.94 -6.59
C TRP A 235 13.13 20.80 -7.83
N GLY A 236 12.54 20.91 -9.04
CA GLY A 236 13.22 20.66 -10.30
C GLY A 236 13.74 19.22 -10.45
N THR A 237 14.48 18.99 -11.54
CA THR A 237 15.13 17.70 -11.84
C THR A 237 16.61 17.90 -12.16
N ALA A 238 17.46 16.96 -11.72
CA ALA A 238 18.86 16.94 -12.11
C ALA A 238 19.04 16.23 -13.46
N VAL A 239 20.17 16.51 -14.12
CA VAL A 239 20.55 15.85 -15.38
C VAL A 239 21.83 15.05 -15.14
N ASN A 240 21.78 13.74 -15.35
CA ASN A 240 22.93 12.86 -15.24
C ASN A 240 23.43 12.57 -16.65
N VAL A 241 24.66 12.99 -16.94
CA VAL A 241 25.37 12.67 -18.19
C VAL A 241 26.40 11.61 -17.86
N GLN A 242 26.27 10.43 -18.45
CA GLN A 242 27.08 9.26 -18.09
C GLN A 242 27.59 8.56 -19.34
N THR A 243 28.85 8.13 -19.37
CA THR A 243 29.38 7.37 -20.51
C THR A 243 28.53 6.13 -20.77
N MET A 244 28.28 5.85 -22.05
CA MET A 244 27.66 4.61 -22.48
C MET A 244 28.59 3.43 -22.23
N VAL A 245 27.97 2.32 -21.84
CA VAL A 245 28.56 0.99 -21.81
C VAL A 245 27.59 0.05 -22.53
N PHE A 246 28.13 -0.94 -23.24
CA PHE A 246 27.37 -1.74 -24.18
C PHE A 246 27.37 -3.23 -23.82
N GLY A 247 26.19 -3.72 -23.45
CA GLY A 247 25.93 -5.15 -23.18
C GLY A 247 25.79 -6.01 -24.44
N ASN A 248 25.93 -5.43 -25.63
CA ASN A 248 25.71 -6.07 -26.92
C ASN A 248 26.87 -5.91 -27.92
N MET A 249 28.12 -5.95 -27.43
CA MET A 249 29.33 -5.92 -28.26
C MET A 249 29.88 -7.33 -28.58
N GLY A 250 29.09 -8.38 -28.40
CA GLY A 250 29.52 -9.77 -28.58
C GLY A 250 29.04 -10.69 -27.45
N GLU A 251 29.50 -11.94 -27.50
CA GLU A 251 29.14 -13.00 -26.56
C GLU A 251 29.81 -12.87 -25.18
N ASP A 252 30.74 -11.93 -25.02
CA ASP A 252 31.39 -11.58 -23.75
C ASP A 252 30.82 -10.28 -23.13
N SER A 253 29.70 -9.79 -23.67
CA SER A 253 28.94 -8.66 -23.17
C SER A 253 27.51 -9.08 -22.78
N GLY A 254 26.93 -8.37 -21.82
CA GLY A 254 25.56 -8.62 -21.37
C GLY A 254 25.01 -7.50 -20.49
N THR A 255 23.77 -7.62 -20.06
CA THR A 255 23.13 -6.66 -19.16
C THR A 255 22.14 -7.39 -18.26
N GLY A 256 21.88 -6.85 -17.07
CA GLY A 256 20.94 -7.47 -16.16
C GLY A 256 20.48 -6.55 -15.04
N VAL A 257 19.49 -7.06 -14.31
CA VAL A 257 18.92 -6.44 -13.11
C VAL A 257 18.97 -7.48 -11.99
N ALA A 258 19.40 -7.06 -10.80
CA ALA A 258 19.51 -7.95 -9.67
C ALA A 258 19.08 -7.30 -8.36
N PHE A 259 18.67 -8.13 -7.42
CA PHE A 259 18.33 -7.80 -6.06
C PHE A 259 19.29 -8.54 -5.13
N THR A 260 19.79 -7.84 -4.12
CA THR A 260 20.75 -8.41 -3.16
C THR A 260 20.13 -9.51 -2.28
N ARG A 261 18.80 -9.55 -2.17
CA ARG A 261 17.98 -10.62 -1.59
C ARG A 261 16.72 -10.81 -2.43
N ASN A 262 16.04 -11.94 -2.29
CA ASN A 262 14.81 -12.19 -3.02
C ASN A 262 13.71 -11.18 -2.60
N PRO A 263 13.17 -10.36 -3.53
CA PRO A 263 12.20 -9.32 -3.19
C PRO A 263 10.80 -9.87 -2.86
N SER A 264 10.53 -11.14 -3.15
CA SER A 264 9.24 -11.80 -2.93
C SER A 264 9.21 -12.61 -1.63
N THR A 265 10.27 -13.38 -1.36
CA THR A 265 10.36 -14.26 -0.18
C THR A 265 11.17 -13.65 0.96
N GLY A 266 12.11 -12.74 0.65
CA GLY A 266 13.08 -12.19 1.59
C GLY A 266 14.31 -13.07 1.84
N GLU A 267 14.42 -14.22 1.17
CA GLU A 267 15.59 -15.10 1.30
C GLU A 267 16.89 -14.40 0.90
N ASN A 268 17.97 -14.67 1.64
CA ASN A 268 19.29 -14.07 1.43
C ASN A 268 20.05 -14.71 0.25
N VAL A 269 19.40 -14.79 -0.91
CA VAL A 269 19.95 -15.29 -2.17
C VAL A 269 20.07 -14.16 -3.18
N PHE A 270 21.12 -14.19 -4.02
CA PHE A 270 21.28 -13.18 -5.06
C PHE A 270 20.33 -13.50 -6.21
N TYR A 271 19.32 -12.64 -6.38
CA TYR A 271 18.15 -12.90 -7.22
C TYR A 271 18.10 -11.89 -8.37
N GLY A 272 17.90 -12.33 -9.61
CA GLY A 272 17.81 -11.41 -10.73
C GLY A 272 17.92 -12.09 -12.07
N GLU A 273 17.93 -11.28 -13.11
CA GLU A 273 17.87 -11.74 -14.49
C GLU A 273 18.90 -11.01 -15.36
N TYR A 274 19.40 -11.70 -16.38
CA TYR A 274 20.35 -11.14 -17.33
C TYR A 274 20.10 -11.63 -18.76
N LEU A 275 20.63 -10.89 -19.72
CA LEU A 275 20.69 -11.28 -21.12
C LEU A 275 22.11 -11.05 -21.66
N MET A 276 22.63 -12.05 -22.37
CA MET A 276 23.87 -11.93 -23.15
C MET A 276 23.60 -11.23 -24.48
N ASN A 277 24.58 -10.43 -24.90
CA ASN A 277 24.57 -9.70 -26.16
C ASN A 277 23.27 -8.87 -26.34
N ALA A 278 22.95 -8.04 -25.34
CA ALA A 278 21.68 -7.30 -25.22
C ALA A 278 21.86 -5.92 -24.56
N GLN A 279 20.86 -5.04 -24.69
CA GLN A 279 20.76 -3.80 -23.90
C GLN A 279 19.67 -3.90 -22.82
N GLY A 280 19.72 -3.02 -21.82
CA GLY A 280 18.76 -3.04 -20.71
C GLY A 280 17.29 -2.96 -21.14
N GLU A 281 17.02 -2.32 -22.27
CA GLU A 281 15.69 -2.28 -22.89
C GLU A 281 15.17 -3.69 -23.23
N ASP A 282 16.03 -4.58 -23.74
CA ASP A 282 15.64 -5.95 -24.12
C ASP A 282 15.23 -6.80 -22.91
N VAL A 283 15.84 -6.52 -21.75
CA VAL A 283 15.48 -7.17 -20.47
C VAL A 283 14.11 -6.70 -19.99
N VAL A 284 13.80 -5.40 -20.15
CA VAL A 284 12.53 -4.81 -19.70
C VAL A 284 11.38 -5.10 -20.68
N ALA A 285 11.66 -5.12 -21.99
CA ALA A 285 10.65 -5.33 -23.03
C ALA A 285 10.17 -6.79 -23.12
N GLY A 286 10.90 -7.74 -22.52
CA GLY A 286 10.49 -9.15 -22.47
C GLY A 286 10.48 -9.85 -23.84
N ILE A 287 11.12 -9.26 -24.86
CA ILE A 287 11.19 -9.81 -26.23
C ILE A 287 12.04 -11.09 -26.25
N ARG A 288 13.08 -11.14 -25.40
CA ARG A 288 13.93 -12.31 -25.18
C ARG A 288 13.72 -12.79 -23.74
N THR A 289 13.59 -14.10 -23.56
CA THR A 289 13.48 -14.70 -22.23
C THR A 289 14.76 -14.45 -21.43
N PRO A 290 14.69 -13.70 -20.32
CA PRO A 290 15.86 -13.47 -19.46
C PRO A 290 16.32 -14.76 -18.78
N LEU A 291 17.62 -14.85 -18.50
CA LEU A 291 18.24 -15.98 -17.81
C LEU A 291 18.53 -15.64 -16.34
N PRO A 292 18.55 -16.62 -15.42
CA PRO A 292 18.79 -16.38 -14.00
C PRO A 292 20.24 -15.97 -13.72
N ILE A 293 20.49 -15.08 -12.75
CA ILE A 293 21.87 -14.70 -12.41
C ILE A 293 22.63 -15.76 -11.62
N SER A 294 21.94 -16.61 -10.84
CA SER A 294 22.56 -17.59 -9.94
C SER A 294 22.02 -19.00 -10.18
N LYS A 295 22.83 -20.03 -9.88
CA LYS A 295 22.38 -21.44 -9.97
C LYS A 295 21.20 -21.74 -9.06
N ALA A 296 21.14 -21.08 -7.91
CA ALA A 296 20.07 -21.25 -6.93
C ALA A 296 18.69 -20.77 -7.46
N GLN A 297 18.68 -19.90 -8.48
CA GLN A 297 17.45 -19.38 -9.08
C GLN A 297 16.97 -20.22 -10.28
N LYS A 298 17.78 -21.16 -10.79
CA LYS A 298 17.42 -21.98 -11.96
C LYS A 298 16.09 -22.70 -11.72
N GLN A 299 15.15 -22.54 -12.64
CA GLN A 299 13.89 -23.28 -12.64
C GLN A 299 13.96 -24.50 -13.55
N LYS A 300 14.82 -24.45 -14.57
CA LYS A 300 15.05 -25.55 -15.51
C LYS A 300 16.54 -25.90 -15.59
N GLU A 301 16.84 -27.18 -15.83
CA GLU A 301 18.22 -27.66 -15.91
C GLU A 301 19.00 -27.05 -17.09
N ASP A 302 18.31 -26.75 -18.19
CA ASP A 302 18.88 -26.23 -19.44
C ASP A 302 19.18 -24.72 -19.42
N GLU A 303 18.69 -23.97 -18.44
CA GLU A 303 19.01 -22.55 -18.26
C GLU A 303 20.48 -22.38 -17.85
N VAL A 304 21.24 -21.56 -18.57
CA VAL A 304 22.61 -21.20 -18.18
C VAL A 304 22.55 -19.95 -17.32
N SER A 305 23.03 -20.04 -16.08
CA SER A 305 23.07 -18.90 -15.17
C SER A 305 24.29 -18.00 -15.43
N LEU A 306 24.25 -16.74 -15.00
CA LEU A 306 25.42 -15.84 -15.13
C LEU A 306 26.63 -16.37 -14.36
N GLU A 307 26.39 -17.03 -13.23
CA GLU A 307 27.40 -17.76 -12.45
C GLU A 307 28.15 -18.81 -13.28
N GLU A 308 27.47 -19.45 -14.24
CA GLU A 308 28.05 -20.47 -15.13
C GLU A 308 28.67 -19.84 -16.38
N ALA A 309 27.99 -18.85 -16.97
CA ALA A 309 28.42 -18.20 -18.21
C ALA A 309 29.67 -17.31 -18.01
N MET A 310 29.71 -16.54 -16.92
CA MET A 310 30.77 -15.57 -16.63
C MET A 310 31.15 -15.56 -15.14
N PRO A 311 31.82 -16.60 -14.62
CA PRO A 311 32.07 -16.78 -13.18
C PRO A 311 32.87 -15.63 -12.55
N GLU A 312 33.84 -15.05 -13.27
CA GLU A 312 34.63 -13.92 -12.77
C GLU A 312 33.80 -12.65 -12.60
N VAL A 313 32.86 -12.38 -13.53
CA VAL A 313 31.96 -11.23 -13.45
C VAL A 313 30.92 -11.44 -12.35
N TYR A 314 30.40 -12.66 -12.22
CA TYR A 314 29.48 -13.02 -11.15
C TYR A 314 30.13 -12.83 -9.77
N LYS A 315 31.41 -13.19 -9.61
CA LYS A 315 32.17 -12.93 -8.38
C LYS A 315 32.28 -11.44 -8.07
N GLN A 316 32.58 -10.60 -9.08
CA GLN A 316 32.59 -9.14 -8.88
C GLN A 316 31.21 -8.60 -8.47
N LEU A 317 30.12 -9.13 -9.05
CA LEU A 317 28.77 -8.76 -8.65
C LEU A 317 28.45 -9.16 -7.19
N LEU A 318 28.93 -10.31 -6.72
CA LEU A 318 28.79 -10.71 -5.32
C LEU A 318 29.55 -9.78 -4.37
N ASP A 319 30.75 -9.32 -4.75
CA ASP A 319 31.49 -8.33 -3.97
C ASP A 319 30.73 -7.00 -3.91
N VAL A 320 30.18 -6.54 -5.05
CA VAL A 320 29.33 -5.34 -5.12
C VAL A 320 28.08 -5.49 -4.24
N ARG A 321 27.38 -6.64 -4.30
CA ARG A 321 26.24 -6.96 -3.44
C ARG A 321 26.58 -6.74 -1.97
N ASN A 322 27.70 -7.29 -1.50
CA ASN A 322 28.12 -7.18 -0.11
C ASN A 322 28.46 -5.74 0.30
N ILE A 323 29.13 -4.98 -0.57
CA ILE A 323 29.45 -3.56 -0.34
C ILE A 323 28.16 -2.75 -0.22
N LEU A 324 27.23 -2.95 -1.16
CA LEU A 324 25.96 -2.25 -1.23
C LEU A 324 25.09 -2.52 0.01
N GLU A 325 24.86 -3.79 0.37
CA GLU A 325 24.07 -4.11 1.56
C GLU A 325 24.71 -3.57 2.84
N LYS A 326 26.03 -3.70 2.99
CA LYS A 326 26.72 -3.22 4.19
C LYS A 326 26.67 -1.70 4.32
N HIS A 327 26.77 -0.99 3.20
CA HIS A 327 26.80 0.46 3.16
C HIS A 327 25.40 1.07 3.35
N PHE A 328 24.44 0.64 2.55
CA PHE A 328 23.05 1.14 2.63
C PHE A 328 22.26 0.50 3.77
N LYS A 329 22.82 -0.55 4.39
CA LYS A 329 22.20 -1.34 5.45
C LYS A 329 20.83 -1.89 5.07
N ASP A 330 20.55 -2.10 3.79
CA ASP A 330 19.25 -2.56 3.30
C ASP A 330 19.39 -3.27 1.95
N MET A 331 18.38 -4.06 1.57
CA MET A 331 18.35 -4.79 0.30
C MET A 331 18.32 -3.79 -0.87
N GLN A 332 19.21 -4.00 -1.83
CA GLN A 332 19.36 -3.14 -3.00
C GLN A 332 18.85 -3.83 -4.26
N ASP A 333 18.21 -3.03 -5.11
CA ASP A 333 17.92 -3.29 -6.52
C ASP A 333 19.01 -2.59 -7.35
N LEU A 334 19.72 -3.35 -8.19
CA LEU A 334 20.84 -2.89 -8.99
C LEU A 334 20.68 -3.24 -10.47
N GLU A 335 21.09 -2.31 -11.32
CA GLU A 335 21.17 -2.49 -12.78
C GLU A 335 22.65 -2.53 -13.18
N PHE A 336 23.04 -3.54 -13.96
CA PHE A 336 24.42 -3.72 -14.38
C PHE A 336 24.55 -4.02 -15.88
N THR A 337 25.72 -3.71 -16.42
CA THR A 337 26.11 -4.02 -17.78
C THR A 337 27.54 -4.56 -17.79
N ILE A 338 27.76 -5.57 -18.63
CA ILE A 338 29.04 -6.22 -18.85
C ILE A 338 29.45 -5.83 -20.27
N GLU A 339 30.57 -5.12 -20.38
CA GLU A 339 31.16 -4.77 -21.68
C GLU A 339 32.50 -5.49 -21.78
N ARG A 340 32.59 -6.50 -22.65
CA ARG A 340 33.82 -7.29 -22.90
C ARG A 340 34.45 -7.85 -21.61
N GLY A 341 33.63 -8.55 -20.82
CA GLY A 341 34.05 -9.10 -19.54
C GLY A 341 34.26 -8.09 -18.40
N LYS A 342 34.05 -6.79 -18.63
CA LYS A 342 34.16 -5.76 -17.58
C LYS A 342 32.79 -5.35 -17.05
N LEU A 343 32.62 -5.48 -15.72
CA LEU A 343 31.39 -5.12 -15.02
C LEU A 343 31.28 -3.60 -14.81
N TYR A 344 30.08 -3.09 -15.06
CA TYR A 344 29.67 -1.72 -14.75
C TYR A 344 28.32 -1.70 -14.05
N LEU A 345 28.18 -0.89 -13.01
CA LEU A 345 26.93 -0.64 -12.31
C LEU A 345 26.32 0.68 -12.76
N LEU A 346 25.11 0.63 -13.29
CA LEU A 346 24.41 1.77 -13.85
C LEU A 346 23.55 2.49 -12.82
N GLN A 347 22.98 1.73 -11.89
CA GLN A 347 22.05 2.25 -10.90
C GLN A 347 22.00 1.31 -9.69
N THR A 348 21.76 1.89 -8.51
CA THR A 348 21.31 1.17 -7.32
C THR A 348 20.21 1.96 -6.64
N ARG A 349 19.29 1.28 -5.98
CA ARG A 349 18.30 1.88 -5.09
C ARG A 349 17.84 0.84 -4.06
N THR A 350 17.19 1.31 -3.01
CA THR A 350 16.44 0.42 -2.11
C THR A 350 15.43 -0.40 -2.90
N GLY A 351 15.56 -1.72 -2.85
CA GLY A 351 14.70 -2.62 -3.62
C GLY A 351 13.28 -2.64 -3.07
N LYS A 352 12.29 -2.51 -3.96
CA LYS A 352 10.89 -2.78 -3.63
C LYS A 352 10.70 -4.27 -3.33
N ARG A 353 9.82 -4.58 -2.38
CA ARG A 353 9.66 -5.95 -1.86
C ARG A 353 8.27 -6.16 -1.24
N THR A 354 7.85 -7.40 -1.13
CA THR A 354 6.59 -7.78 -0.45
C THR A 354 6.69 -7.51 1.05
N ALA A 355 5.55 -7.42 1.75
CA ALA A 355 5.54 -7.31 3.21
C ALA A 355 6.28 -8.47 3.89
N ARG A 356 6.07 -9.69 3.40
CA ARG A 356 6.77 -10.89 3.90
C ARG A 356 8.28 -10.78 3.72
N ALA A 357 8.73 -10.37 2.54
CA ALA A 357 10.14 -10.16 2.28
C ALA A 357 10.72 -9.04 3.14
N ALA A 358 9.98 -7.94 3.36
CA ALA A 358 10.42 -6.83 4.20
C ALA A 358 10.70 -7.30 5.64
N VAL A 359 9.74 -8.02 6.25
CA VAL A 359 9.89 -8.56 7.61
C VAL A 359 11.05 -9.53 7.71
N LYS A 360 11.14 -10.48 6.77
CA LYS A 360 12.23 -11.46 6.75
C LYS A 360 13.61 -10.77 6.63
N ILE A 361 13.75 -9.84 5.69
CA ILE A 361 15.00 -9.12 5.47
C ILE A 361 15.38 -8.29 6.71
N ALA A 362 14.43 -7.59 7.32
CA ALA A 362 14.69 -6.81 8.53
C ALA A 362 15.17 -7.70 9.68
N VAL A 363 14.51 -8.84 9.91
CA VAL A 363 14.90 -9.80 10.95
C VAL A 363 16.27 -10.42 10.67
N ASP A 364 16.53 -10.83 9.43
CA ASP A 364 17.82 -11.40 9.02
C ASP A 364 18.95 -10.36 9.20
N MET A 365 18.73 -9.10 8.82
CA MET A 365 19.73 -8.03 9.01
C MET A 365 20.03 -7.70 10.47
N VAL A 366 19.06 -7.83 11.38
CA VAL A 366 19.31 -7.73 12.84
C VAL A 366 20.17 -8.91 13.30
N ASN A 367 19.83 -10.13 12.88
CA ASN A 367 20.60 -11.33 13.25
C ASN A 367 22.04 -11.29 12.70
N GLU A 368 22.24 -10.68 11.53
CA GLU A 368 23.55 -10.43 10.91
C GLU A 368 24.32 -9.26 11.57
N GLY A 369 23.69 -8.49 12.47
CA GLY A 369 24.28 -7.33 13.14
C GLY A 369 24.44 -6.10 12.24
N LEU A 370 23.70 -6.03 11.13
CA LEU A 370 23.76 -4.91 10.17
C LEU A 370 22.94 -3.69 10.64
N ILE A 371 21.81 -3.97 11.30
CA ILE A 371 20.88 -2.98 11.87
C ILE A 371 20.48 -3.39 13.29
N ASP A 372 19.97 -2.44 14.07
CA ASP A 372 19.37 -2.70 15.38
C ASP A 372 17.86 -2.99 15.28
N LYS A 373 17.23 -3.32 16.41
CA LYS A 373 15.81 -3.68 16.47
C LYS A 373 14.91 -2.49 16.13
N GLU A 374 15.31 -1.30 16.55
CA GLU A 374 14.60 -0.04 16.35
C GLU A 374 14.51 0.31 14.85
N GLU A 375 15.65 0.23 14.16
CA GLU A 375 15.73 0.42 12.71
C GLU A 375 14.92 -0.64 11.97
N ALA A 376 14.94 -1.90 12.41
CA ALA A 376 14.14 -2.97 11.82
C ALA A 376 12.63 -2.71 11.91
N VAL A 377 12.14 -2.22 13.05
CA VAL A 377 10.72 -1.89 13.25
C VAL A 377 10.30 -0.70 12.39
N ILE A 378 11.10 0.37 12.34
CA ILE A 378 10.77 1.59 11.57
C ILE A 378 10.69 1.33 10.06
N ARG A 379 11.42 0.34 9.55
CA ARG A 379 11.44 0.00 8.13
C ARG A 379 10.18 -0.69 7.63
N ILE A 380 9.41 -1.30 8.52
CA ILE A 380 8.18 -1.99 8.15
C ILE A 380 7.03 -1.01 8.31
N THR A 381 6.34 -0.70 7.21
CA THR A 381 5.23 0.25 7.28
C THR A 381 3.98 -0.42 7.88
N PRO A 382 3.08 0.35 8.51
CA PRO A 382 1.82 -0.20 9.02
C PRO A 382 0.99 -0.93 7.96
N GLU A 383 1.01 -0.45 6.71
CA GLU A 383 0.30 -1.08 5.60
C GLU A 383 0.88 -2.45 5.24
N GLN A 384 2.21 -2.61 5.38
CA GLN A 384 2.85 -3.92 5.20
C GLN A 384 2.48 -4.89 6.33
N VAL A 385 2.34 -4.39 7.57
CA VAL A 385 1.85 -5.22 8.69
C VAL A 385 0.43 -5.68 8.41
N ASP A 386 -0.46 -4.78 7.97
CA ASP A 386 -1.85 -5.13 7.63
C ASP A 386 -1.92 -6.24 6.57
N GLN A 387 -1.11 -6.16 5.50
CA GLN A 387 -1.03 -7.22 4.48
C GLN A 387 -0.69 -8.61 5.05
N LEU A 388 0.08 -8.68 6.14
CA LEU A 388 0.48 -9.94 6.79
C LEU A 388 -0.61 -10.50 7.72
N LEU A 389 -1.63 -9.71 8.06
CA LEU A 389 -2.74 -10.11 8.93
C LEU A 389 -3.90 -10.76 8.17
N HIS A 390 -3.87 -10.74 6.82
CA HIS A 390 -4.91 -11.34 5.99
C HIS A 390 -4.37 -12.55 5.21
N PRO A 391 -5.20 -13.57 4.92
CA PRO A 391 -4.82 -14.64 4.02
C PRO A 391 -4.34 -14.07 2.69
N MET A 392 -3.25 -14.58 2.13
CA MET A 392 -2.72 -14.12 0.84
C MET A 392 -2.70 -15.28 -0.15
N ILE A 393 -2.80 -14.96 -1.43
CA ILE A 393 -2.54 -15.95 -2.49
C ILE A 393 -1.09 -16.42 -2.36
N ASP A 394 -0.86 -17.73 -2.47
CA ASP A 394 0.50 -18.28 -2.46
C ASP A 394 1.29 -17.68 -3.63
N PRO A 395 2.42 -16.99 -3.39
CA PRO A 395 3.25 -16.43 -4.46
C PRO A 395 3.78 -17.47 -5.44
N LYS A 396 3.76 -18.75 -5.09
CA LYS A 396 4.13 -19.87 -5.98
C LYS A 396 2.97 -20.37 -6.85
N ALA A 397 1.74 -19.93 -6.60
CA ALA A 397 0.60 -20.33 -7.40
C ALA A 397 0.57 -19.58 -8.73
N GLU A 398 0.39 -20.31 -9.82
CA GLU A 398 0.07 -19.72 -11.12
C GLU A 398 -1.44 -19.52 -11.23
N TYR A 399 -1.87 -18.33 -11.65
CA TYR A 399 -3.28 -17.99 -11.80
C TYR A 399 -3.50 -16.94 -12.90
N GLU A 400 -4.71 -16.92 -13.45
CA GLU A 400 -5.15 -15.97 -14.48
C GLU A 400 -6.02 -14.89 -13.83
N VAL A 401 -5.65 -13.62 -13.98
CA VAL A 401 -6.51 -12.51 -13.53
C VAL A 401 -7.54 -12.21 -14.61
N ILE A 402 -8.84 -12.36 -14.30
CA ILE A 402 -9.93 -12.13 -15.25
C ILE A 402 -10.46 -10.70 -15.22
N ALA A 403 -10.40 -10.02 -14.08
CA ALA A 403 -10.79 -8.61 -13.94
C ALA A 403 -10.01 -7.94 -12.80
N LYS A 404 -9.96 -6.60 -12.80
CA LYS A 404 -9.35 -5.83 -11.72
C LYS A 404 -10.25 -4.69 -11.23
N GLY A 405 -10.48 -4.65 -9.94
CA GLY A 405 -11.15 -3.54 -9.25
C GLY A 405 -10.22 -2.78 -8.31
N LEU A 406 -10.80 -1.97 -7.44
CA LEU A 406 -10.09 -1.24 -6.40
C LEU A 406 -9.92 -2.14 -5.16
N PRO A 407 -8.71 -2.21 -4.57
CA PRO A 407 -8.42 -3.02 -3.38
C PRO A 407 -8.99 -2.36 -2.11
N ALA A 408 -10.27 -2.59 -1.82
CA ALA A 408 -10.98 -1.91 -0.75
C ALA A 408 -10.63 -2.42 0.66
N SER A 409 -10.51 -3.74 0.80
CA SER A 409 -10.20 -4.40 2.07
C SER A 409 -9.24 -5.57 1.78
N PRO A 410 -8.06 -5.62 2.42
CA PRO A 410 -7.00 -6.56 2.06
C PRO A 410 -7.35 -8.03 2.34
N GLY A 411 -6.56 -8.91 1.71
CA GLY A 411 -6.65 -10.37 1.86
C GLY A 411 -7.19 -11.11 0.63
N ALA A 412 -7.10 -12.44 0.67
CA ALA A 412 -7.51 -13.33 -0.40
C ALA A 412 -8.65 -14.25 0.08
N ALA A 413 -9.76 -14.25 -0.67
CA ALA A 413 -10.93 -15.07 -0.36
C ALA A 413 -11.33 -15.91 -1.56
N THR A 414 -11.73 -17.16 -1.31
CA THR A 414 -12.30 -18.05 -2.32
C THR A 414 -13.65 -18.56 -1.86
N GLY A 415 -14.61 -18.59 -2.78
CA GLY A 415 -15.93 -19.14 -2.52
C GLY A 415 -16.77 -19.23 -3.78
N LYS A 416 -17.93 -19.87 -3.65
CA LYS A 416 -18.96 -19.88 -4.69
C LYS A 416 -19.58 -18.49 -4.84
N VAL A 417 -19.85 -18.07 -6.05
CA VAL A 417 -20.52 -16.78 -6.33
C VAL A 417 -21.98 -16.84 -5.89
N VAL A 418 -22.39 -15.85 -5.11
CA VAL A 418 -23.79 -15.57 -4.75
C VAL A 418 -24.11 -14.11 -4.99
N PHE A 419 -25.38 -13.79 -5.29
CA PHE A 419 -25.79 -12.44 -5.72
C PHE A 419 -26.70 -11.71 -4.74
N THR A 420 -27.15 -12.39 -3.68
CA THR A 420 -28.01 -11.83 -2.62
C THR A 420 -27.43 -12.08 -1.23
N ALA A 421 -27.79 -11.21 -0.27
CA ALA A 421 -27.30 -11.32 1.10
C ALA A 421 -27.91 -12.54 1.82
N GLU A 422 -29.17 -12.86 1.53
CA GLU A 422 -29.89 -14.01 2.07
C GLU A 422 -29.21 -15.33 1.65
N GLU A 423 -28.78 -15.43 0.39
CA GLU A 423 -28.02 -16.59 -0.10
C GLU A 423 -26.70 -16.75 0.65
N ALA A 424 -25.99 -15.65 0.93
CA ALA A 424 -24.74 -15.72 1.66
C ALA A 424 -24.95 -16.20 3.12
N VAL A 425 -26.03 -15.76 3.77
CA VAL A 425 -26.42 -16.22 5.11
C VAL A 425 -26.79 -17.71 5.10
N GLU A 426 -27.60 -18.14 4.14
CA GLU A 426 -28.03 -19.53 4.02
C GLU A 426 -26.85 -20.47 3.70
N ALA A 427 -25.95 -20.04 2.81
CA ALA A 427 -24.73 -20.78 2.49
C ALA A 427 -23.84 -20.98 3.73
N LYS A 428 -23.67 -19.96 4.57
CA LYS A 428 -22.92 -20.06 5.82
C LYS A 428 -23.55 -21.03 6.81
N LYS A 429 -24.89 -21.07 6.93
CA LYS A 429 -25.60 -22.07 7.75
C LYS A 429 -25.32 -23.50 7.28
N ASN A 430 -25.18 -23.68 5.97
CA ASN A 430 -24.84 -24.95 5.33
C ASN A 430 -23.33 -25.27 5.33
N GLY A 431 -22.49 -24.39 5.89
CA GLY A 431 -21.03 -24.56 5.95
C GLY A 431 -20.32 -24.33 4.61
N GLU A 432 -20.96 -23.66 3.65
CA GLU A 432 -20.39 -23.35 2.35
C GLU A 432 -19.68 -21.98 2.35
N LYS A 433 -18.53 -21.91 1.67
CA LYS A 433 -17.77 -20.67 1.46
C LYS A 433 -18.29 -19.95 0.22
N VAL A 434 -18.60 -18.67 0.34
CA VAL A 434 -19.19 -17.87 -0.75
C VAL A 434 -18.53 -16.51 -0.92
N ILE A 435 -18.57 -15.98 -2.15
CA ILE A 435 -18.21 -14.61 -2.48
C ILE A 435 -19.49 -13.88 -2.86
N LEU A 436 -19.81 -12.81 -2.12
CA LEU A 436 -20.98 -11.98 -2.39
C LEU A 436 -20.64 -10.99 -3.50
N VAL A 437 -21.32 -11.10 -4.64
CA VAL A 437 -21.12 -10.23 -5.80
C VAL A 437 -22.34 -9.33 -5.98
N ARG A 438 -22.13 -8.02 -5.98
CA ARG A 438 -23.21 -7.01 -6.04
C ARG A 438 -22.84 -5.87 -6.99
N HIS A 439 -23.83 -5.10 -7.46
CA HIS A 439 -23.56 -3.82 -8.11
C HIS A 439 -22.94 -2.84 -7.11
N GLU A 440 -23.60 -2.71 -5.96
CA GLU A 440 -23.21 -1.96 -4.77
C GLU A 440 -23.90 -2.62 -3.57
N THR A 441 -23.37 -2.42 -2.37
CA THR A 441 -23.97 -2.95 -1.12
C THR A 441 -24.73 -1.85 -0.37
N SER A 442 -25.81 -2.20 0.31
CA SER A 442 -26.55 -1.33 1.23
C SER A 442 -26.47 -1.81 2.69
N PRO A 443 -26.95 -1.04 3.68
CA PRO A 443 -27.01 -1.48 5.08
C PRO A 443 -27.81 -2.78 5.31
N GLU A 444 -28.73 -3.12 4.41
CA GLU A 444 -29.52 -4.36 4.46
C GLU A 444 -28.66 -5.59 4.13
N ASP A 445 -27.56 -5.40 3.37
CA ASP A 445 -26.67 -6.48 2.95
C ASP A 445 -25.66 -6.92 4.04
N VAL A 446 -25.59 -6.23 5.19
CA VAL A 446 -24.57 -6.42 6.24
C VAL A 446 -24.51 -7.86 6.76
N ALA A 447 -25.66 -8.50 6.95
CA ALA A 447 -25.72 -9.89 7.42
C ALA A 447 -25.12 -10.87 6.38
N GLY A 448 -25.35 -10.61 5.09
CA GLY A 448 -24.76 -11.37 3.99
C GLY A 448 -23.26 -11.10 3.83
N MET A 449 -22.85 -9.85 3.96
CA MET A 449 -21.43 -9.44 3.91
C MET A 449 -20.62 -10.12 5.03
N HIS A 450 -21.15 -10.17 6.24
CA HIS A 450 -20.53 -10.88 7.37
C HIS A 450 -20.50 -12.41 7.16
N SER A 451 -21.44 -12.92 6.36
CA SER A 451 -21.55 -14.35 6.09
C SER A 451 -20.66 -14.83 4.94
N ALA A 452 -20.32 -13.96 4.00
CA ALA A 452 -19.42 -14.26 2.90
C ALA A 452 -17.94 -14.35 3.34
N GLU A 453 -17.11 -15.02 2.53
CA GLU A 453 -15.65 -15.00 2.67
C GLU A 453 -15.03 -13.74 2.09
N GLY A 454 -15.68 -13.13 1.10
CA GLY A 454 -15.24 -11.90 0.49
C GLY A 454 -16.35 -11.23 -0.32
N ILE A 455 -16.14 -9.96 -0.66
CA ILE A 455 -17.14 -9.11 -1.31
C ILE A 455 -16.56 -8.52 -2.59
N LEU A 456 -17.29 -8.66 -3.69
CA LEU A 456 -16.94 -8.07 -4.99
C LEU A 456 -18.07 -7.12 -5.43
N THR A 457 -17.74 -5.87 -5.74
CA THR A 457 -18.72 -4.93 -6.32
C THR A 457 -18.32 -4.36 -7.66
N ALA A 458 -19.29 -4.22 -8.56
CA ALA A 458 -19.08 -3.60 -9.87
C ALA A 458 -18.85 -2.09 -9.78
N ARG A 459 -19.50 -1.44 -8.81
CA ARG A 459 -19.42 0.00 -8.55
C ARG A 459 -18.96 0.26 -7.12
N GLY A 460 -18.56 1.50 -6.87
CA GLY A 460 -18.15 1.97 -5.55
C GLY A 460 -16.64 2.23 -5.47
N GLY A 461 -16.28 3.29 -4.75
CA GLY A 461 -14.88 3.64 -4.49
C GLY A 461 -14.37 3.09 -3.16
N MET A 462 -13.14 3.45 -2.80
CA MET A 462 -12.48 3.08 -1.54
C MET A 462 -13.23 3.52 -0.27
N THR A 463 -14.19 4.43 -0.37
CA THR A 463 -15.04 4.92 0.73
C THR A 463 -16.50 4.45 0.64
N SER A 464 -16.80 3.53 -0.29
CA SER A 464 -18.15 2.98 -0.45
C SER A 464 -18.58 2.15 0.77
N HIS A 465 -19.89 1.95 0.92
CA HIS A 465 -20.46 1.13 1.99
C HIS A 465 -19.77 -0.25 2.09
N ALA A 466 -19.57 -0.92 0.95
CA ALA A 466 -18.86 -2.20 0.86
C ALA A 466 -17.45 -2.12 1.47
N ALA A 467 -16.67 -1.11 1.05
CA ALA A 467 -15.29 -0.93 1.49
C ALA A 467 -15.17 -0.60 2.99
N VAL A 468 -16.08 0.21 3.53
CA VAL A 468 -16.06 0.59 4.96
C VAL A 468 -16.43 -0.60 5.84
N VAL A 469 -17.51 -1.29 5.50
CA VAL A 469 -18.01 -2.43 6.29
C VAL A 469 -17.06 -3.63 6.19
N ALA A 470 -16.56 -3.96 5.00
CA ALA A 470 -15.64 -5.08 4.82
C ALA A 470 -14.33 -4.89 5.60
N ARG A 471 -13.77 -3.67 5.63
CA ARG A 471 -12.59 -3.37 6.47
C ARG A 471 -12.89 -3.52 7.96
N GLY A 472 -14.05 -3.04 8.41
CA GLY A 472 -14.48 -3.22 9.79
C GLY A 472 -14.61 -4.68 10.21
N MET A 473 -14.95 -5.56 9.26
CA MET A 473 -15.09 -7.01 9.46
C MET A 473 -13.80 -7.80 9.17
N GLY A 474 -12.74 -7.16 8.66
CA GLY A 474 -11.52 -7.85 8.21
C GLY A 474 -11.77 -8.85 7.06
N LYS A 475 -12.74 -8.57 6.19
CA LYS A 475 -13.09 -9.43 5.05
C LYS A 475 -12.49 -8.88 3.76
N PRO A 476 -11.86 -9.72 2.91
CA PRO A 476 -11.39 -9.31 1.59
C PRO A 476 -12.48 -8.65 0.75
N CYS A 477 -12.17 -7.48 0.18
CA CYS A 477 -13.14 -6.74 -0.62
C CYS A 477 -12.48 -6.05 -1.82
N VAL A 478 -13.07 -6.28 -2.99
CA VAL A 478 -12.73 -5.61 -4.24
C VAL A 478 -13.96 -4.81 -4.67
N VAL A 479 -13.82 -3.50 -4.86
CA VAL A 479 -14.93 -2.61 -5.23
C VAL A 479 -14.65 -1.90 -6.54
N GLY A 480 -15.70 -1.43 -7.22
CA GLY A 480 -15.52 -0.63 -8.45
C GLY A 480 -14.83 -1.42 -9.57
N CYS A 481 -15.11 -2.72 -9.66
CA CYS A 481 -14.61 -3.55 -10.75
C CYS A 481 -15.45 -3.29 -12.01
N GLU A 482 -15.22 -2.16 -12.68
CA GLU A 482 -16.04 -1.70 -13.83
C GLU A 482 -16.05 -2.68 -15.01
N GLU A 483 -15.07 -3.59 -15.07
CA GLU A 483 -14.99 -4.67 -16.05
C GLU A 483 -16.09 -5.75 -15.89
N ILE A 484 -16.77 -5.82 -14.73
CA ILE A 484 -17.84 -6.80 -14.50
C ILE A 484 -19.21 -6.21 -14.86
N VAL A 485 -19.97 -6.94 -15.68
CA VAL A 485 -21.36 -6.62 -16.00
C VAL A 485 -22.26 -7.67 -15.37
N LEU A 486 -23.02 -7.27 -14.34
CA LEU A 486 -23.93 -8.15 -13.60
C LEU A 486 -25.31 -8.25 -14.25
N ASP A 487 -25.84 -9.46 -14.30
CA ASP A 487 -27.23 -9.77 -14.66
C ASP A 487 -27.88 -10.59 -13.54
N TYR A 488 -28.70 -9.92 -12.71
CA TYR A 488 -29.40 -10.59 -11.60
C TYR A 488 -30.53 -11.51 -12.05
N GLN A 489 -31.11 -11.33 -13.25
CA GLN A 489 -32.17 -12.22 -13.72
C GLN A 489 -31.61 -13.56 -14.18
N ALA A 490 -30.42 -13.53 -14.79
CA ALA A 490 -29.69 -14.72 -15.22
C ALA A 490 -28.78 -15.30 -14.12
N GLU A 491 -28.67 -14.63 -12.96
CA GLU A 491 -27.76 -14.98 -11.87
C GLU A 491 -26.30 -15.22 -12.35
N GLU A 492 -25.78 -14.28 -13.15
CA GLU A 492 -24.43 -14.34 -13.72
C GLU A 492 -23.78 -12.95 -13.79
N PHE A 493 -22.45 -12.91 -13.89
CA PHE A 493 -21.74 -11.72 -14.31
C PHE A 493 -20.78 -12.05 -15.47
N ARG A 494 -20.55 -11.06 -16.32
CA ARG A 494 -19.75 -11.18 -17.54
C ARG A 494 -18.52 -10.29 -17.46
N ILE A 495 -17.39 -10.82 -17.94
CA ILE A 495 -16.15 -10.08 -18.14
C ILE A 495 -15.66 -10.39 -19.55
N LYS A 496 -15.71 -9.39 -20.44
CA LYS A 496 -15.42 -9.58 -21.88
C LYS A 496 -16.24 -10.75 -22.44
N ASP A 497 -15.59 -11.83 -22.88
CA ASP A 497 -16.23 -13.01 -23.46
C ASP A 497 -16.52 -14.12 -22.43
N ARG A 498 -16.13 -13.93 -21.16
CA ARG A 498 -16.24 -14.95 -20.10
C ARG A 498 -17.49 -14.70 -19.24
N VAL A 499 -18.23 -15.77 -18.96
CA VAL A 499 -19.43 -15.75 -18.12
C VAL A 499 -19.17 -16.56 -16.85
N ILE A 500 -19.44 -15.95 -15.69
CA ILE A 500 -19.36 -16.59 -14.36
C ILE A 500 -20.77 -16.62 -13.77
N LYS A 501 -21.24 -17.81 -13.40
CA LYS A 501 -22.59 -18.04 -12.90
C LYS A 501 -22.62 -18.20 -11.39
N LYS A 502 -23.82 -18.11 -10.81
CA LYS A 502 -24.06 -18.48 -9.42
C LYS A 502 -23.56 -19.89 -9.15
N GLY A 503 -22.87 -20.07 -8.04
CA GLY A 503 -22.26 -21.35 -7.66
C GLY A 503 -20.87 -21.60 -8.22
N ASP A 504 -20.44 -20.87 -9.26
CA ASP A 504 -19.07 -20.97 -9.76
C ASP A 504 -18.08 -20.47 -8.71
N ILE A 505 -16.91 -21.09 -8.64
CA ILE A 505 -15.89 -20.73 -7.67
C ILE A 505 -15.02 -19.63 -8.26
N ILE A 506 -14.84 -18.56 -7.49
CA ILE A 506 -13.86 -17.50 -7.79
C ILE A 506 -13.00 -17.23 -6.57
N THR A 507 -11.82 -16.67 -6.83
CA THR A 507 -10.93 -16.10 -5.83
C THR A 507 -10.83 -14.60 -6.05
N ILE A 508 -10.94 -13.80 -4.98
CA ILE A 508 -10.68 -12.37 -5.02
C ILE A 508 -9.45 -12.04 -4.16
N ASP A 509 -8.64 -11.11 -4.63
CA ASP A 509 -7.51 -10.54 -3.91
C ASP A 509 -7.82 -9.07 -3.60
N GLY A 510 -8.31 -8.83 -2.39
CA GLY A 510 -8.62 -7.52 -1.86
C GLY A 510 -7.39 -6.63 -1.62
N THR A 511 -6.18 -7.18 -1.70
CA THR A 511 -4.92 -6.41 -1.59
C THR A 511 -4.51 -5.80 -2.93
N THR A 512 -4.65 -6.55 -4.02
CA THR A 512 -4.28 -6.09 -5.37
C THR A 512 -5.47 -5.62 -6.21
N GLY A 513 -6.68 -5.97 -5.80
CA GLY A 513 -7.92 -5.74 -6.54
C GLY A 513 -8.21 -6.80 -7.60
N ASN A 514 -7.48 -7.92 -7.63
CA ASN A 514 -7.64 -8.93 -8.67
C ASN A 514 -8.85 -9.84 -8.44
N VAL A 515 -9.53 -10.20 -9.52
CA VAL A 515 -10.56 -11.25 -9.57
C VAL A 515 -10.03 -12.41 -10.41
N ILE A 516 -10.12 -13.63 -9.89
CA ILE A 516 -9.46 -14.82 -10.43
C ILE A 516 -10.48 -15.96 -10.50
N PRO A 517 -10.54 -16.74 -11.60
CA PRO A 517 -11.43 -17.88 -11.70
C PRO A 517 -10.89 -19.08 -10.90
N GLY A 518 -11.78 -19.81 -10.24
CA GLY A 518 -11.44 -21.02 -9.49
C GLY A 518 -10.87 -20.77 -8.09
N ASP A 519 -10.45 -21.87 -7.45
CA ASP A 519 -9.77 -21.83 -6.15
C ASP A 519 -8.26 -21.73 -6.36
N VAL A 520 -7.66 -20.69 -5.78
CA VAL A 520 -6.22 -20.49 -5.79
C VAL A 520 -5.67 -20.84 -4.41
N PRO A 521 -4.54 -21.58 -4.32
CA PRO A 521 -3.87 -21.83 -3.05
C PRO A 521 -3.60 -20.53 -2.27
N LYS A 522 -3.95 -20.53 -0.99
CA LYS A 522 -3.77 -19.40 -0.07
C LYS A 522 -2.86 -19.80 1.07
N ILE A 523 -2.06 -18.85 1.54
CA ILE A 523 -1.30 -18.95 2.78
C ILE A 523 -2.12 -18.24 3.85
N GLU A 524 -2.47 -18.97 4.92
CA GLU A 524 -3.15 -18.35 6.07
C GLU A 524 -2.23 -17.35 6.77
N ALA A 525 -2.81 -16.22 7.19
CA ALA A 525 -2.12 -15.28 8.04
C ALA A 525 -1.84 -15.93 9.40
N SER A 526 -0.57 -15.96 9.79
CA SER A 526 -0.18 -16.34 11.14
C SER A 526 0.96 -15.45 11.62
N ILE A 527 0.89 -15.02 12.89
CA ILE A 527 2.04 -14.43 13.57
C ILE A 527 2.98 -15.56 13.94
N SER A 528 3.84 -15.95 13.01
CA SER A 528 4.82 -17.00 13.23
C SER A 528 6.17 -16.63 12.62
N GLY A 529 7.23 -17.24 13.17
CA GLY A 529 8.60 -17.08 12.64
C GLY A 529 9.12 -15.65 12.79
N GLU A 530 9.54 -15.06 11.67
CA GLU A 530 10.12 -13.72 11.62
C GLU A 530 9.11 -12.63 11.99
N PHE A 531 7.82 -12.78 11.68
CA PHE A 531 6.82 -11.77 11.99
C PHE A 531 6.54 -11.68 13.50
N GLU A 532 6.51 -12.81 14.20
CA GLU A 532 6.42 -12.85 15.66
C GLU A 532 7.60 -12.13 16.32
N LYS A 533 8.83 -12.39 15.86
CA LYS A 533 10.03 -11.71 16.37
C LYS A 533 9.96 -10.20 16.21
N LEU A 534 9.49 -9.74 15.05
CA LEU A 534 9.31 -8.31 14.79
C LEU A 534 8.28 -7.69 15.74
N MET A 535 7.15 -8.37 15.97
CA MET A 535 6.12 -7.90 16.90
C MET A 535 6.63 -7.84 18.34
N VAL A 536 7.42 -8.84 18.77
CA VAL A 536 8.09 -8.80 20.09
C VAL A 536 9.02 -7.59 20.21
N TRP A 537 9.80 -7.26 19.18
CA TRP A 537 10.64 -6.06 19.20
C TRP A 537 9.80 -4.78 19.24
N ALA A 538 8.71 -4.72 18.48
CA ALA A 538 7.78 -3.60 18.52
C ALA A 538 7.17 -3.43 19.91
N ASP A 539 6.81 -4.53 20.59
CA ASP A 539 6.32 -4.55 21.96
C ASP A 539 7.38 -4.10 22.99
N GLU A 540 8.65 -4.48 22.82
CA GLU A 540 9.76 -4.03 23.67
C GLU A 540 10.03 -2.52 23.53
N ILE A 541 9.85 -1.97 22.32
CA ILE A 541 10.16 -0.56 22.01
C ILE A 541 8.99 0.37 22.32
N ARG A 542 7.75 -0.08 22.13
CA ARG A 542 6.57 0.78 22.26
C ARG A 542 6.38 1.23 23.71
N ARG A 543 5.97 2.49 23.86
CA ARG A 543 5.55 3.04 25.16
C ARG A 543 4.04 2.89 25.40
N LEU A 544 3.25 2.93 24.34
CA LEU A 544 1.78 2.89 24.44
C LEU A 544 1.31 1.44 24.59
N GLY A 545 0.35 1.22 25.49
CA GLY A 545 -0.40 -0.03 25.55
C GLY A 545 -1.35 -0.16 24.35
N VAL A 546 -1.53 -1.38 23.83
CA VAL A 546 -2.47 -1.65 22.73
C VAL A 546 -3.61 -2.50 23.25
N ARG A 547 -4.79 -1.92 23.38
CA ARG A 547 -6.04 -2.62 23.72
C ARG A 547 -6.93 -2.72 22.49
N ALA A 548 -7.88 -3.65 22.50
CA ALA A 548 -8.81 -3.85 21.39
C ALA A 548 -10.20 -3.26 21.66
N ASN A 549 -10.90 -2.92 20.58
CA ASN A 549 -12.34 -2.69 20.62
C ASN A 549 -13.01 -4.03 20.28
N ALA A 550 -13.61 -4.69 21.26
CA ALA A 550 -14.22 -5.99 21.06
C ALA A 550 -15.47 -6.11 21.93
N ASP A 551 -16.58 -6.50 21.30
CA ASP A 551 -17.89 -6.51 21.93
C ASP A 551 -18.35 -7.94 22.24
N THR A 552 -17.68 -8.96 21.66
CA THR A 552 -18.00 -10.38 21.85
C THR A 552 -16.81 -11.16 22.40
N PRO A 553 -17.04 -12.32 23.08
CA PRO A 553 -15.96 -13.18 23.56
C PRO A 553 -15.03 -13.65 22.44
N HIS A 554 -15.57 -13.95 21.26
CA HIS A 554 -14.79 -14.39 20.11
C HIS A 554 -13.83 -13.30 19.60
N ASP A 555 -14.31 -12.06 19.51
CA ASP A 555 -13.48 -10.93 19.11
C ASP A 555 -12.40 -10.64 20.14
N ALA A 556 -12.73 -10.77 21.43
CA ALA A 556 -11.78 -10.60 22.53
C ALA A 556 -10.68 -11.68 22.51
N GLU A 557 -11.03 -12.95 22.29
CA GLU A 557 -10.05 -14.04 22.11
C GLU A 557 -9.15 -13.80 20.91
N THR A 558 -9.73 -13.34 19.79
CA THR A 558 -8.99 -13.04 18.57
C THR A 558 -8.01 -11.89 18.82
N ALA A 559 -8.47 -10.78 19.38
CA ALA A 559 -7.62 -9.66 19.75
C ALA A 559 -6.47 -10.07 20.67
N ARG A 560 -6.73 -10.94 21.67
CA ARG A 560 -5.71 -11.47 22.57
C ARG A 560 -4.65 -12.29 21.83
N LYS A 561 -5.03 -13.09 20.83
CA LYS A 561 -4.08 -13.83 19.98
C LYS A 561 -3.15 -12.91 19.18
N PHE A 562 -3.62 -11.71 18.83
CA PHE A 562 -2.82 -10.67 18.17
C PHE A 562 -2.03 -9.78 19.16
N GLY A 563 -2.01 -10.12 20.46
CA GLY A 563 -1.22 -9.39 21.46
C GLY A 563 -1.94 -8.24 22.17
N ALA A 564 -3.27 -8.11 22.02
CA ALA A 564 -4.00 -7.06 22.73
C ALA A 564 -3.91 -7.21 24.25
N GLU A 565 -3.56 -6.12 24.93
CA GLU A 565 -3.34 -6.03 26.37
C GLU A 565 -4.62 -5.68 27.15
N GLY A 566 -5.76 -6.15 26.64
CA GLY A 566 -7.10 -5.91 27.18
C GLY A 566 -8.07 -5.28 26.19
N ILE A 567 -9.25 -4.91 26.68
CA ILE A 567 -10.31 -4.25 25.91
C ILE A 567 -10.37 -2.77 26.28
N GLY A 568 -10.22 -1.92 25.27
CA GLY A 568 -10.30 -0.46 25.39
C GLY A 568 -11.73 0.07 25.23
N LEU A 569 -12.60 -0.72 24.58
CA LEU A 569 -14.01 -0.40 24.38
C LEU A 569 -14.80 -1.67 24.05
N ALA A 570 -15.62 -2.13 24.99
CA ALA A 570 -16.73 -3.04 24.73
C ALA A 570 -18.04 -2.24 24.70
N ARG A 571 -18.68 -2.21 23.54
CA ARG A 571 -19.96 -1.55 23.28
C ARG A 571 -21.11 -2.45 23.71
N THR A 572 -21.87 -2.01 24.70
CA THR A 572 -22.98 -2.82 25.22
C THR A 572 -24.16 -2.89 24.26
N GLU A 573 -24.20 -2.07 23.22
CA GLU A 573 -25.42 -1.87 22.44
C GLU A 573 -25.59 -2.93 21.37
N HIS A 574 -24.47 -3.37 20.81
CA HIS A 574 -24.39 -4.57 19.99
C HIS A 574 -24.86 -5.82 20.75
N MET A 575 -24.73 -5.84 22.09
CA MET A 575 -25.26 -6.92 22.91
C MET A 575 -26.80 -6.90 23.03
N PHE A 576 -27.46 -5.78 22.75
CA PHE A 576 -28.94 -5.66 22.78
C PHE A 576 -29.60 -5.88 21.41
N PHE A 577 -28.84 -5.76 20.31
CA PHE A 577 -29.35 -5.95 18.94
C PHE A 577 -29.48 -7.43 18.52
N LYS A 578 -29.15 -8.40 19.38
CA LYS A 578 -29.38 -9.83 19.08
C LYS A 578 -30.89 -10.13 19.03
N GLU A 579 -31.32 -11.00 18.12
CA GLU A 579 -32.75 -11.29 17.86
C GLU A 579 -33.54 -11.71 19.11
N ASP A 580 -32.90 -12.44 20.02
CA ASP A 580 -33.48 -12.93 21.28
C ASP A 580 -33.63 -11.82 22.34
N ARG A 581 -33.01 -10.66 22.15
CA ARG A 581 -32.92 -9.57 23.15
C ARG A 581 -33.67 -8.31 22.77
N ILE A 582 -33.79 -8.05 21.47
CA ILE A 582 -34.58 -6.94 20.93
C ILE A 582 -36.00 -6.88 21.53
N PRO A 583 -36.75 -7.99 21.70
CA PRO A 583 -38.09 -7.94 22.27
C PRO A 583 -38.11 -7.38 23.70
N ALA A 584 -37.18 -7.78 24.57
CA ALA A 584 -37.11 -7.29 25.95
C ALA A 584 -36.67 -5.81 26.01
N MET A 585 -35.79 -5.39 25.10
CA MET A 585 -35.42 -3.97 24.95
C MET A 585 -36.62 -3.12 24.53
N ARG A 586 -37.42 -3.60 23.57
CA ARG A 586 -38.64 -2.91 23.11
C ARG A 586 -39.73 -2.88 24.18
N GLU A 587 -39.88 -3.94 24.97
CA GLU A 587 -40.78 -3.96 26.14
C GLU A 587 -40.40 -2.88 27.16
N MET A 588 -39.09 -2.71 27.42
CA MET A 588 -38.58 -1.64 28.30
C MET A 588 -38.92 -0.25 27.74
N ILE A 589 -38.75 -0.03 26.44
CA ILE A 589 -39.06 1.27 25.80
C ILE A 589 -40.56 1.59 25.80
N LEU A 590 -41.42 0.58 25.70
CA LEU A 590 -42.88 0.74 25.64
C LEU A 590 -43.54 0.82 27.03
N ALA A 591 -42.82 0.53 28.11
CA ALA A 591 -43.34 0.60 29.48
C ALA A 591 -43.72 2.04 29.88
N ASP A 592 -44.85 2.18 30.57
CA ASP A 592 -45.39 3.49 30.96
C ASP A 592 -44.83 4.00 32.29
N ASP A 593 -44.31 3.10 33.13
CA ASP A 593 -43.83 3.38 34.47
C ASP A 593 -42.50 2.67 34.78
N LEU A 594 -41.96 2.95 35.97
CA LEU A 594 -40.70 2.38 36.45
C LEU A 594 -40.81 0.87 36.68
N GLU A 595 -41.94 0.35 37.18
CA GLU A 595 -42.11 -1.07 37.44
C GLU A 595 -42.08 -1.90 36.15
N GLY A 596 -42.76 -1.44 35.10
CA GLY A 596 -42.72 -2.05 33.78
C GLY A 596 -41.32 -2.06 33.19
N ARG A 597 -40.56 -0.95 33.32
CA ARG A 597 -39.17 -0.88 32.86
C ARG A 597 -38.27 -1.86 33.61
N LYS A 598 -38.38 -1.93 34.94
CA LYS A 598 -37.62 -2.89 35.76
C LYS A 598 -37.89 -4.34 35.38
N LYS A 599 -39.15 -4.71 35.16
CA LYS A 599 -39.54 -6.06 34.73
C LYS A 599 -38.93 -6.45 33.38
N ALA A 600 -38.86 -5.51 32.44
CA ALA A 600 -38.21 -5.75 31.15
C ALA A 600 -36.67 -5.86 31.29
N LEU A 601 -36.07 -5.00 32.13
CA LEU A 601 -34.63 -5.01 32.42
C LEU A 601 -34.18 -6.31 33.14
N GLU A 602 -35.01 -6.89 34.01
CA GLU A 602 -34.76 -8.19 34.64
C GLU A 602 -34.59 -9.33 33.63
N LYS A 603 -35.26 -9.25 32.47
CA LYS A 603 -35.09 -10.23 31.37
C LYS A 603 -33.75 -10.06 30.66
N LEU A 604 -33.27 -8.82 30.53
CA LEU A 604 -31.99 -8.48 29.88
C LEU A 604 -30.78 -8.80 30.77
N LEU A 605 -30.92 -8.67 32.09
CA LEU A 605 -29.85 -8.89 33.07
C LEU A 605 -29.09 -10.23 32.87
N PRO A 606 -29.74 -11.42 32.86
CA PRO A 606 -29.02 -12.68 32.71
C PRO A 606 -28.31 -12.82 31.35
N MET A 607 -28.88 -12.22 30.30
CA MET A 607 -28.33 -12.26 28.94
C MET A 607 -27.06 -11.40 28.84
N GLN A 608 -27.10 -10.19 29.39
CA GLN A 608 -25.95 -9.28 29.40
C GLN A 608 -24.84 -9.81 30.33
N ARG A 609 -25.22 -10.36 31.49
CA ARG A 609 -24.28 -11.03 32.41
C ARG A 609 -23.51 -12.14 31.70
N ALA A 610 -24.19 -13.00 30.94
CA ALA A 610 -23.54 -14.09 30.21
C ALA A 610 -22.50 -13.58 29.18
N ASP A 611 -22.81 -12.49 28.46
CA ASP A 611 -21.86 -11.89 27.51
C ASP A 611 -20.61 -11.36 28.24
N PHE A 612 -20.78 -10.67 29.38
CA PHE A 612 -19.65 -10.18 30.18
C PHE A 612 -18.84 -11.31 30.80
N GLU A 613 -19.47 -12.40 31.24
CA GLU A 613 -18.74 -13.57 31.72
C GLU A 613 -17.83 -14.14 30.62
N GLY A 614 -18.33 -14.22 29.38
CA GLY A 614 -17.52 -14.62 28.23
C GLY A 614 -16.35 -13.67 27.97
N LEU A 615 -16.58 -12.36 28.01
CA LEU A 615 -15.52 -11.35 27.83
C LEU A 615 -14.44 -11.44 28.92
N PHE A 616 -14.83 -11.58 30.18
CA PHE A 616 -13.87 -11.70 31.28
C PHE A 616 -13.06 -13.01 31.23
N ARG A 617 -13.68 -14.13 30.81
CA ARG A 617 -12.94 -15.39 30.58
C ARG A 617 -11.93 -15.24 29.44
N ALA A 618 -12.33 -14.61 28.33
CA ALA A 618 -11.45 -14.36 27.19
C ALA A 618 -10.24 -13.47 27.56
N MET A 619 -10.44 -12.51 28.47
CA MET A 619 -9.43 -11.54 28.90
C MET A 619 -8.85 -11.81 30.29
N ASP A 620 -8.69 -13.10 30.66
CA ASP A 620 -8.06 -13.47 31.93
C ASP A 620 -6.71 -12.76 32.15
N GLY A 621 -6.65 -11.95 33.21
CA GLY A 621 -5.48 -11.18 33.63
C GLY A 621 -5.39 -9.77 33.04
N PHE A 622 -6.26 -9.41 32.11
CA PHE A 622 -6.24 -8.14 31.40
C PHE A 622 -7.48 -7.26 31.70
N PRO A 623 -7.33 -5.93 31.60
CA PRO A 623 -8.42 -4.98 31.81
C PRO A 623 -9.48 -5.03 30.70
N VAL A 624 -10.75 -4.86 31.08
CA VAL A 624 -11.87 -4.81 30.15
C VAL A 624 -12.69 -3.54 30.41
N ILE A 625 -12.57 -2.56 29.51
CA ILE A 625 -13.40 -1.34 29.51
C ILE A 625 -14.77 -1.64 28.89
N ILE A 626 -15.82 -1.48 29.67
CA ILE A 626 -17.21 -1.67 29.24
C ILE A 626 -17.90 -0.30 29.20
N ARG A 627 -18.37 0.09 28.02
CA ARG A 627 -19.13 1.33 27.85
C ARG A 627 -20.62 1.07 28.07
N LEU A 628 -21.23 1.88 28.94
CA LEU A 628 -22.68 1.86 29.16
C LEU A 628 -23.45 2.26 27.90
N LEU A 629 -24.77 2.03 27.91
CA LEU A 629 -25.66 2.25 26.77
C LEU A 629 -25.56 3.69 26.23
N ASP A 630 -25.21 3.80 24.95
CA ASP A 630 -24.91 5.04 24.25
C ASP A 630 -25.97 5.55 23.26
N PRO A 631 -26.60 4.74 22.37
CA PRO A 631 -27.51 5.22 21.35
C PRO A 631 -28.86 5.62 21.96
N PRO A 632 -29.60 6.50 21.26
CA PRO A 632 -30.94 6.88 21.64
C PRO A 632 -31.92 5.71 21.49
N LEU A 633 -32.97 5.69 22.32
CA LEU A 633 -33.92 4.57 22.38
C LEU A 633 -34.67 4.31 21.06
N HIS A 634 -34.82 5.33 20.21
CA HIS A 634 -35.52 5.18 18.94
C HIS A 634 -34.79 4.24 17.95
N GLU A 635 -33.49 3.98 18.11
CA GLU A 635 -32.75 3.04 17.27
C GLU A 635 -33.20 1.58 17.45
N PHE A 636 -33.80 1.24 18.58
CA PHE A 636 -34.33 -0.10 18.86
C PHE A 636 -35.77 -0.30 18.35
N LEU A 637 -36.42 0.77 17.90
CA LEU A 637 -37.80 0.74 17.41
C LEU A 637 -37.86 0.67 15.87
N PRO A 638 -38.84 -0.05 15.31
CA PRO A 638 -39.04 -0.11 13.87
C PRO A 638 -39.54 1.24 13.31
N LYS A 639 -38.97 1.65 12.17
CA LYS A 639 -39.35 2.90 11.48
C LYS A 639 -40.59 2.77 10.62
N GLU A 640 -40.80 1.62 9.98
CA GLU A 640 -41.94 1.40 9.09
C GLU A 640 -43.23 1.04 9.83
N GLU A 641 -44.37 1.55 9.36
CA GLU A 641 -45.67 1.29 10.00
C GLU A 641 -46.02 -0.20 10.06
N ASP A 642 -45.73 -0.97 9.01
CA ASP A 642 -46.01 -2.42 9.00
C ASP A 642 -45.18 -3.18 10.04
N ALA A 643 -43.93 -2.78 10.23
CA ALA A 643 -43.06 -3.34 11.27
C ALA A 643 -43.51 -2.90 12.67
N GLN A 644 -44.02 -1.67 12.82
CA GLN A 644 -44.64 -1.20 14.07
C GLN A 644 -45.93 -1.96 14.39
N ARG A 645 -46.77 -2.29 13.40
CA ARG A 645 -47.97 -3.14 13.59
C ARG A 645 -47.59 -4.53 14.10
N LYS A 646 -46.62 -5.18 13.46
CA LYS A 646 -46.08 -6.47 13.92
C LYS A 646 -45.53 -6.39 15.34
N LEU A 647 -44.84 -5.31 15.68
CA LEU A 647 -44.34 -5.11 17.04
C LEU A 647 -45.49 -4.97 18.05
N ALA A 648 -46.53 -4.22 17.71
CA ALA A 648 -47.71 -4.04 18.54
C ALA A 648 -48.41 -5.38 18.82
N GLU A 649 -48.59 -6.21 17.79
CA GLU A 649 -49.14 -7.57 17.90
C GLU A 649 -48.27 -8.46 18.79
N THR A 650 -46.95 -8.46 18.58
CA THR A 650 -45.99 -9.29 19.33
C THR A 650 -45.95 -8.92 20.81
N MET A 651 -46.04 -7.63 21.12
CA MET A 651 -45.98 -7.10 22.50
C MET A 651 -47.35 -7.05 23.18
N GLY A 652 -48.44 -7.35 22.47
CA GLY A 652 -49.80 -7.29 23.00
C GLY A 652 -50.25 -5.88 23.38
N VAL A 653 -49.77 -4.85 22.67
CA VAL A 653 -50.12 -3.44 22.91
C VAL A 653 -50.83 -2.82 21.69
N PRO A 654 -51.64 -1.76 21.86
CA PRO A 654 -52.28 -1.10 20.72
C PRO A 654 -51.25 -0.48 19.77
N PHE A 655 -51.50 -0.55 18.45
CA PHE A 655 -50.65 0.07 17.43
C PHE A 655 -50.40 1.56 17.69
N GLU A 656 -51.44 2.31 18.09
CA GLU A 656 -51.34 3.73 18.43
C GLU A 656 -50.36 4.01 19.57
N LYS A 657 -50.19 3.06 20.51
CA LYS A 657 -49.21 3.19 21.59
C LYS A 657 -47.78 3.07 21.06
N VAL A 658 -47.54 2.12 20.15
CA VAL A 658 -46.22 1.95 19.51
C VAL A 658 -45.90 3.16 18.64
N LYS A 659 -46.83 3.58 17.78
CA LYS A 659 -46.68 4.74 16.91
C LYS A 659 -46.41 6.02 17.71
N GLY A 660 -47.22 6.28 18.74
CA GLY A 660 -47.04 7.44 19.61
C GLY A 660 -45.69 7.44 20.34
N ARG A 661 -45.19 6.26 20.76
CA ARG A 661 -43.86 6.17 21.40
C ARG A 661 -42.72 6.41 20.39
N VAL A 662 -42.84 5.88 19.16
CA VAL A 662 -41.86 6.13 18.09
C VAL A 662 -41.80 7.61 17.75
N GLU A 663 -42.95 8.27 17.60
CA GLU A 663 -43.03 9.71 17.34
C GLU A 663 -42.45 10.53 18.50
N GLN A 664 -42.73 10.14 19.75
CA GLN A 664 -42.20 10.81 20.94
C GLN A 664 -40.67 10.72 21.06
N LEU A 665 -40.10 9.58 20.68
CA LEU A 665 -38.65 9.35 20.75
C LEU A 665 -37.92 9.79 19.48
N SER A 666 -38.63 10.26 18.46
CA SER A 666 -38.04 10.75 17.22
C SER A 666 -37.28 12.06 17.46
N GLU A 667 -36.05 12.13 16.99
CA GLU A 667 -35.18 13.30 17.16
C GLU A 667 -34.72 13.85 15.81
N LEU A 668 -34.61 15.18 15.70
CA LEU A 668 -34.07 15.84 14.51
C LEU A 668 -32.59 15.54 14.30
N ASN A 669 -31.82 15.46 15.39
CA ASN A 669 -30.39 15.18 15.38
C ASN A 669 -30.05 14.11 16.43
N PRO A 670 -30.31 12.82 16.16
CA PRO A 670 -30.08 11.71 17.09
C PRO A 670 -28.68 11.67 17.70
N MET A 671 -27.67 12.06 16.91
CA MET A 671 -26.27 12.11 17.35
C MET A 671 -26.08 12.99 18.60
N LEU A 672 -26.83 14.09 18.72
CA LEU A 672 -26.71 15.06 19.82
C LEU A 672 -27.89 15.00 20.81
N GLY A 673 -28.76 13.99 20.69
CA GLY A 673 -30.03 13.91 21.41
C GLY A 673 -29.99 13.24 22.79
N LEU A 674 -31.09 12.60 23.15
CA LEU A 674 -31.31 11.90 24.43
C LEU A 674 -30.68 10.51 24.40
N ARG A 675 -29.38 10.48 24.68
CA ARG A 675 -28.54 9.28 24.58
C ARG A 675 -27.40 9.31 25.62
N GLY A 676 -26.61 8.25 25.70
CA GLY A 676 -25.46 8.15 26.61
C GLY A 676 -25.80 8.45 28.07
N CYS A 677 -24.93 9.20 28.77
CA CYS A 677 -25.17 9.54 30.19
C CYS A 677 -26.49 10.27 30.44
N ARG A 678 -27.04 11.02 29.47
CA ARG A 678 -28.31 11.73 29.62
C ARG A 678 -29.46 10.75 29.80
N LEU A 679 -29.42 9.65 29.04
CA LEU A 679 -30.39 8.57 29.14
C LEU A 679 -30.26 7.86 30.49
N GLY A 680 -29.03 7.55 30.93
CA GLY A 680 -28.78 6.95 32.24
C GLY A 680 -29.11 7.87 33.43
N ILE A 681 -29.13 9.19 33.25
CA ILE A 681 -29.58 10.15 34.26
C ILE A 681 -31.11 10.19 34.33
N LEU A 682 -31.78 10.16 33.17
CA LEU A 682 -33.24 10.18 33.09
C LEU A 682 -33.88 8.85 33.53
N TYR A 683 -33.24 7.73 33.19
CA TYR A 683 -33.65 6.37 33.53
C TYR A 683 -32.52 5.61 34.26
N PRO A 684 -32.26 5.93 35.55
CA PRO A 684 -31.18 5.32 36.34
C PRO A 684 -31.20 3.79 36.37
N GLU A 685 -32.39 3.20 36.29
CA GLU A 685 -32.59 1.74 36.27
C GLU A 685 -31.86 1.03 35.12
N ILE A 686 -31.59 1.72 34.00
CA ILE A 686 -30.79 1.17 32.89
C ILE A 686 -29.34 1.00 33.35
N THR A 687 -28.74 2.05 33.93
CA THR A 687 -27.37 2.01 34.46
C THR A 687 -27.26 1.01 35.62
N GLU A 688 -28.27 0.92 36.48
CA GLU A 688 -28.32 -0.07 37.57
C GLU A 688 -28.26 -1.50 37.04
N MET A 689 -29.07 -1.83 36.02
CA MET A 689 -29.08 -3.16 35.41
C MET A 689 -27.73 -3.49 34.78
N GLN A 690 -27.15 -2.57 34.01
CA GLN A 690 -25.85 -2.79 33.37
C GLN A 690 -24.73 -2.95 34.40
N ALA A 691 -24.68 -2.10 35.44
CA ALA A 691 -23.72 -2.23 36.53
C ALA A 691 -23.86 -3.58 37.24
N ARG A 692 -25.09 -4.00 37.56
CA ARG A 692 -25.34 -5.31 38.19
C ARG A 692 -24.86 -6.45 37.29
N ALA A 693 -25.16 -6.42 35.99
CA ALA A 693 -24.69 -7.43 35.04
C ALA A 693 -23.16 -7.54 35.02
N ILE A 694 -22.46 -6.41 34.97
CA ILE A 694 -20.98 -6.33 34.96
C ILE A 694 -20.41 -6.95 36.24
N PHE A 695 -20.86 -6.51 37.42
CA PHE A 695 -20.29 -6.95 38.68
C PHE A 695 -20.69 -8.36 39.07
N GLU A 696 -21.88 -8.82 38.69
CA GLU A 696 -22.26 -10.23 38.87
C GLU A 696 -21.40 -11.14 37.99
N ALA A 697 -21.18 -10.78 36.72
CA ALA A 697 -20.31 -11.52 35.82
C ALA A 697 -18.87 -11.55 36.34
N ALA A 698 -18.34 -10.40 36.77
CA ALA A 698 -16.99 -10.31 37.33
C ALA A 698 -16.84 -11.19 38.59
N CYS A 699 -17.83 -11.18 39.49
CA CYS A 699 -17.84 -12.03 40.67
C CYS A 699 -17.94 -13.52 40.33
N ASN A 700 -18.81 -13.90 39.39
CA ASN A 700 -18.99 -15.28 38.98
C ASN A 700 -17.69 -15.84 38.36
N VAL A 701 -17.09 -15.11 37.42
CA VAL A 701 -15.85 -15.51 36.74
C VAL A 701 -14.64 -15.48 37.67
N ALA A 702 -14.56 -14.53 38.61
CA ALA A 702 -13.50 -14.53 39.61
C ALA A 702 -13.56 -15.75 40.56
N LYS A 703 -14.76 -16.31 40.82
CA LYS A 703 -14.90 -17.57 41.59
C LYS A 703 -14.35 -18.78 40.83
N GLU A 704 -14.27 -18.70 39.50
CA GLU A 704 -13.67 -19.73 38.64
C GLU A 704 -12.12 -19.66 38.66
N GLY A 705 -11.53 -18.66 39.32
CA GLY A 705 -10.07 -18.47 39.42
C GLY A 705 -9.49 -17.52 38.36
N VAL A 706 -10.33 -16.95 37.51
CA VAL A 706 -9.93 -15.97 36.48
C VAL A 706 -9.66 -14.60 37.12
N LYS A 707 -8.60 -13.91 36.69
CA LYS A 707 -8.26 -12.58 37.18
C LYS A 707 -9.03 -11.52 36.39
N VAL A 708 -10.09 -10.99 37.02
CA VAL A 708 -11.01 -10.02 36.40
C VAL A 708 -10.65 -8.58 36.81
N ILE A 709 -10.55 -7.68 35.82
CA ILE A 709 -10.24 -6.24 36.02
C ILE A 709 -11.27 -5.41 35.22
N PRO A 710 -12.47 -5.19 35.78
CA PRO A 710 -13.52 -4.43 35.10
C PRO A 710 -13.28 -2.92 35.21
N GLU A 711 -13.43 -2.22 34.08
CA GLU A 711 -13.39 -0.77 33.99
C GLU A 711 -14.73 -0.30 33.38
N VAL A 712 -15.52 0.49 34.10
CA VAL A 712 -16.84 0.95 33.65
C VAL A 712 -16.73 2.36 33.08
N MET A 713 -17.19 2.56 31.86
CA MET A 713 -17.07 3.83 31.15
C MET A 713 -18.43 4.47 30.87
N VAL A 714 -18.58 5.73 31.29
CA VAL A 714 -19.77 6.54 31.03
C VAL A 714 -19.61 7.33 29.72
N PRO A 715 -20.48 7.13 28.72
CA PRO A 715 -20.44 7.85 27.44
C PRO A 715 -21.10 9.24 27.51
N LEU A 716 -20.72 10.10 26.57
CA LEU A 716 -21.31 11.40 26.23
C LEU A 716 -21.35 12.43 27.37
N VAL A 717 -20.43 12.31 28.32
CA VAL A 717 -20.29 13.28 29.43
C VAL A 717 -19.80 14.61 28.88
N GLY A 718 -20.47 15.70 29.26
CA GLY A 718 -20.06 17.07 28.97
C GLY A 718 -19.80 17.92 30.22
N ASN A 719 -20.22 17.46 31.40
CA ASN A 719 -20.10 18.15 32.69
C ASN A 719 -19.76 17.18 33.83
N VAL A 720 -18.97 17.65 34.81
CA VAL A 720 -18.57 16.85 36.00
C VAL A 720 -19.76 16.26 36.77
N ASN A 721 -20.89 16.96 36.83
CA ASN A 721 -22.07 16.47 37.55
C ASN A 721 -22.74 15.27 36.85
N GLU A 722 -22.58 15.14 35.53
CA GLU A 722 -23.16 14.03 34.77
C GLU A 722 -22.41 12.72 35.07
N ILE A 723 -21.08 12.75 35.06
CA ILE A 723 -20.29 11.58 35.47
C ILE A 723 -20.50 11.26 36.95
N LYS A 724 -20.57 12.29 37.81
CA LYS A 724 -20.80 12.08 39.25
C LYS A 724 -22.09 11.33 39.51
N ALA A 725 -23.20 11.74 38.88
CA ALA A 725 -24.49 11.08 39.02
C ALA A 725 -24.44 9.60 38.58
N GLN A 726 -23.78 9.30 37.47
CA GLN A 726 -23.64 7.91 36.99
C GLN A 726 -22.71 7.08 37.89
N LYS A 727 -21.59 7.66 38.34
CA LYS A 727 -20.62 7.01 39.22
C LYS A 727 -21.23 6.61 40.56
N GLU A 728 -22.08 7.46 41.13
CA GLU A 728 -22.80 7.15 42.38
C GLU A 728 -23.68 5.89 42.22
N ILE A 729 -24.39 5.76 41.10
CA ILE A 729 -25.22 4.58 40.77
C ILE A 729 -24.33 3.34 40.63
N ILE A 730 -23.28 3.43 39.80
CA ILE A 730 -22.36 2.31 39.52
C ILE A 730 -21.71 1.82 40.83
N THR A 731 -21.21 2.74 41.65
CA THR A 731 -20.52 2.43 42.91
C THR A 731 -21.44 1.73 43.89
N ARG A 732 -22.66 2.25 44.06
CA ARG A 732 -23.66 1.64 44.95
C ARG A 732 -23.99 0.21 44.52
N VAL A 733 -24.28 -0.01 43.24
CA VAL A 733 -24.62 -1.34 42.72
C VAL A 733 -23.43 -2.31 42.81
N ALA A 734 -22.21 -1.82 42.57
CA ALA A 734 -20.99 -2.60 42.75
C ALA A 734 -20.87 -3.13 44.19
N GLU A 735 -21.07 -2.25 45.18
CA GLU A 735 -21.00 -2.61 46.60
C GLU A 735 -22.12 -3.58 47.00
N GLU A 736 -23.35 -3.35 46.53
CA GLU A 736 -24.48 -4.26 46.76
C GLU A 736 -24.16 -5.68 46.25
N VAL A 737 -23.71 -5.82 45.00
CA VAL A 737 -23.38 -7.12 44.39
C VAL A 737 -22.18 -7.78 45.08
N MET A 738 -21.13 -7.02 45.42
CA MET A 738 -19.96 -7.56 46.11
C MET A 738 -20.30 -8.09 47.51
N ASN A 739 -21.18 -7.39 48.22
CA ASN A 739 -21.69 -7.82 49.53
C ASN A 739 -22.56 -9.09 49.39
N GLU A 740 -23.48 -9.12 48.43
CA GLU A 740 -24.32 -10.29 48.14
C GLU A 740 -23.49 -11.54 47.78
N LYS A 741 -22.41 -11.35 47.01
CA LYS A 741 -21.55 -12.45 46.53
C LYS A 741 -20.45 -12.83 47.51
N GLY A 742 -20.23 -12.02 48.55
CA GLY A 742 -19.22 -12.23 49.59
C GLY A 742 -17.78 -12.05 49.10
N MET A 743 -17.54 -11.18 48.11
CA MET A 743 -16.23 -11.01 47.48
C MET A 743 -15.97 -9.58 47.05
N LYS A 744 -14.69 -9.18 47.00
CA LYS A 744 -14.27 -7.86 46.54
C LYS A 744 -13.59 -7.96 45.19
N ILE A 745 -14.07 -7.18 44.22
CA ILE A 745 -13.43 -7.00 42.92
C ILE A 745 -12.92 -5.57 42.85
N LYS A 746 -11.68 -5.37 42.43
CA LYS A 746 -11.16 -4.03 42.14
C LYS A 746 -11.67 -3.60 40.77
N TYR A 747 -12.25 -2.42 40.68
CA TYR A 747 -12.75 -1.84 39.44
C TYR A 747 -12.38 -0.36 39.34
N MET A 748 -12.60 0.24 38.18
CA MET A 748 -12.49 1.69 37.97
C MET A 748 -13.75 2.22 37.29
N VAL A 749 -14.11 3.46 37.58
CA VAL A 749 -15.14 4.21 36.84
C VAL A 749 -14.48 5.39 36.12
N GLY A 750 -14.64 5.43 34.80
CA GLY A 750 -14.09 6.48 33.95
C GLY A 750 -15.14 7.02 32.99
N THR A 751 -14.69 7.85 32.06
CA THR A 751 -15.58 8.47 31.06
C THR A 751 -14.95 8.58 29.70
N MET A 752 -15.82 8.61 28.68
CA MET A 752 -15.42 8.94 27.33
C MET A 752 -15.31 10.45 27.16
N ILE A 753 -14.17 10.94 26.68
CA ILE A 753 -13.95 12.32 26.27
C ILE A 753 -14.27 12.44 24.79
N GLU A 754 -15.54 12.72 24.51
CA GLU A 754 -16.08 12.77 23.14
C GLU A 754 -16.91 14.03 22.83
N LEU A 755 -17.08 14.91 23.83
CA LEU A 755 -17.64 16.25 23.64
C LEU A 755 -16.55 17.31 23.86
N PRO A 756 -16.52 18.40 23.07
CA PRO A 756 -15.52 19.46 23.23
C PRO A 756 -15.57 20.08 24.63
N ARG A 757 -16.77 20.20 25.21
CA ARG A 757 -16.94 20.70 26.59
C ARG A 757 -16.22 19.81 27.61
N ALA A 758 -16.27 18.49 27.45
CA ALA A 758 -15.58 17.56 28.34
C ALA A 758 -14.06 17.75 28.31
N ALA A 759 -13.51 17.97 27.11
CA ALA A 759 -12.08 18.28 26.96
C ALA A 759 -11.72 19.64 27.56
N LEU A 760 -12.58 20.65 27.41
CA LEU A 760 -12.37 21.99 27.99
C LEU A 760 -12.43 22.01 29.53
N THR A 761 -13.24 21.14 30.14
CA THR A 761 -13.39 21.03 31.61
C THR A 761 -12.80 19.72 32.15
N ALA A 762 -11.77 19.19 31.49
CA ALA A 762 -11.21 17.88 31.82
C ALA A 762 -10.61 17.83 33.23
N ASP A 763 -10.11 18.95 33.76
CA ASP A 763 -9.59 19.08 35.12
C ASP A 763 -10.66 18.88 36.20
N GLU A 764 -11.90 19.30 35.93
CA GLU A 764 -13.04 19.05 36.80
C GLU A 764 -13.52 17.60 36.70
N ILE A 765 -13.66 17.09 35.48
CA ILE A 765 -14.10 15.71 35.22
C ILE A 765 -13.11 14.69 35.80
N ALA A 766 -11.80 14.96 35.73
CA ALA A 766 -10.74 14.09 36.26
C ALA A 766 -10.79 13.91 37.78
N LYS A 767 -11.52 14.76 38.52
CA LYS A 767 -11.75 14.56 39.97
C LYS A 767 -12.67 13.38 40.24
N GLU A 768 -13.55 13.06 39.28
CA GLU A 768 -14.53 11.98 39.39
C GLU A 768 -14.15 10.75 38.55
N ALA A 769 -13.51 10.94 37.40
CA ALA A 769 -13.10 9.86 36.50
C ALA A 769 -11.72 9.30 36.86
N GLU A 770 -11.60 7.98 36.98
CA GLU A 770 -10.31 7.31 37.21
C GLU A 770 -9.50 7.10 35.92
N PHE A 771 -10.16 7.16 34.75
CA PHE A 771 -9.53 7.11 33.44
C PHE A 771 -10.35 7.90 32.40
N PHE A 772 -9.69 8.29 31.32
CA PHE A 772 -10.31 8.85 30.12
C PHE A 772 -10.12 7.92 28.92
N SER A 773 -11.15 7.80 28.11
CA SER A 773 -11.09 7.20 26.77
C SER A 773 -11.53 8.24 25.74
N TYR A 774 -10.71 8.54 24.74
CA TYR A 774 -11.07 9.55 23.75
C TYR A 774 -11.94 8.94 22.65
N GLY A 775 -13.23 9.28 22.64
CA GLY A 775 -14.16 8.94 21.56
C GLY A 775 -13.96 9.89 20.38
N THR A 776 -12.85 9.74 19.65
CA THR A 776 -12.44 10.71 18.63
C THR A 776 -13.41 10.81 17.45
N ASN A 777 -14.24 9.80 17.21
CA ASN A 777 -15.29 9.86 16.18
C ASN A 777 -16.28 11.00 16.49
N ASP A 778 -16.98 10.91 17.62
CA ASP A 778 -17.94 11.92 18.08
C ASP A 778 -17.24 13.26 18.41
N LEU A 779 -16.02 13.21 18.96
CA LEU A 779 -15.25 14.44 19.21
C LEU A 779 -14.93 15.19 17.90
N THR A 780 -14.57 14.47 16.84
CA THR A 780 -14.31 15.09 15.52
C THR A 780 -15.60 15.66 14.95
N GLN A 781 -16.69 14.89 14.99
CA GLN A 781 -17.99 15.34 14.51
C GLN A 781 -18.46 16.63 15.20
N THR A 782 -18.37 16.69 16.52
CA THR A 782 -18.78 17.86 17.31
C THR A 782 -17.81 19.03 17.23
N THR A 783 -16.52 18.78 17.05
CA THR A 783 -15.50 19.84 16.87
C THR A 783 -15.63 20.51 15.50
N PHE A 784 -15.86 19.73 14.44
CA PHE A 784 -16.02 20.27 13.08
C PHE A 784 -17.45 20.69 12.73
N GLY A 785 -18.45 20.18 13.47
CA GLY A 785 -19.86 20.34 13.11
C GLY A 785 -20.29 19.45 11.94
N PHE A 786 -19.69 18.26 11.81
CA PHE A 786 -19.97 17.32 10.72
C PHE A 786 -20.81 16.12 11.20
N SER A 787 -21.86 15.78 10.45
CA SER A 787 -22.44 14.43 10.50
C SER A 787 -21.61 13.53 9.60
N ARG A 788 -21.10 12.44 10.16
CA ARG A 788 -20.27 11.46 9.44
C ARG A 788 -21.10 10.64 8.46
#